data_AF-A0A6U3QZG3-F1
#
_entry.id   AF-A0A6U3QZG3-F1
#
_cell.length_a   1.000
_cell.length_b   1.000
_cell.length_c   1.000
_cell.angle_alpha   90.00
_cell.angle_beta   90.00
_cell.angle_gamma   90.00
#
_symmetry.space_group_name_H-M   'P 1'
#
loop_
_entity.id
_entity.type
_entity.pdbx_description
1 polymer ?
#
loop_
_entity_poly.entity_id
_entity_poly.type
_entity_poly.pdbx_seq_one_letter_code
_entity_poly.pdbx_strand_id
1 'polypeptide(L)'
;FRQATTDGEVRRTMSRLAHTFLLLVCVVGICFAQQAPTKLTVEGYGDIVVPAGVEPFEEVEKFSQQLRLQGTKFTPSQLQSFMDYLCGETKCTRKLQELSLELKGIGTIVVDIGQSPHIAIDEFLVRARSAGHTVNDEGVTQVLDYFCTRKPCLSSALAPIDLVVGDIGTLTVSVGQEVADAVESFATRARDAGHAITLDDVSAITSNLCARKTCNRAVSLPPYTLDINGVGQVAVTFGEEPAYALERFVVGLKTKKGPTLTDENIDMIMDSLCTALPCRSRVSRVSLEITDVGTLKVDIGQEPASAVRQFIDGALRDGVALTNEDAANIMKSTCELKRCTNPLDLEPLSLQVGNIGTVSLPIGSEPADVFLRFVEQARAAGTSIGAQDATVVMERLCGMTPCRKVLNLNPATLNVTGVGTIEVPFGAEPADVVTSWLEEARAAGYTIDGGLVAEIMDRLCAVTPCFKNVDTSPYELNVTGVGTVAVPFGVEPADSAERFFLSARKAGVMIGAETATQIMNALCQARTCNRLLDLSPLTINISPLNISGYTEFVLEFGQEPAKGLAQFVDGVVASGGSVTGDEATSILKAICDRIACFVPLDVNPPVTLTVDNVGSLVVPFGVDPTKAILDWVESVIAAGSDLIGADTATKIYENVCSRVRCYRPLDVTPYQLELANIGTLTVPFGAEPVKAVNRFLLDARAAGQAIGAEGADQIFELVCASRRCHLPVNTSPVVVNVTAFGFGEGFDTLSILFGEEPADVLRAFISRTLRAGNTVTYDDSRAMMQSACAAVACLKALDLSPITLEVASYGTVVVPIEMKPRDAVVAFGNTHSLAMPVLQQILTAVCARMKCADYE
;
A
#
# COMPACT_ATOMS: atom_id res chain seq x y z
N PHE A 1 19.33 -6.42 -95.47
CA PHE A 1 19.47 -6.69 -96.92
C PHE A 1 20.39 -7.88 -97.12
N ARG A 2 19.82 -8.99 -97.60
CA ARG A 2 20.49 -10.27 -97.92
C ARG A 2 21.21 -10.17 -99.27
N GLN A 3 22.17 -11.09 -99.45
CA GLN A 3 22.52 -11.83 -100.68
C GLN A 3 23.43 -11.20 -101.75
N ALA A 4 24.63 -11.79 -101.79
CA ALA A 4 25.47 -12.23 -102.91
C ALA A 4 24.88 -12.30 -104.33
N THR A 5 25.74 -12.00 -105.32
CA THR A 5 26.18 -12.86 -106.47
C THR A 5 27.24 -12.10 -107.31
N THR A 6 28.47 -12.63 -107.48
CA THR A 6 29.06 -13.29 -108.68
C THR A 6 29.14 -12.39 -109.94
N ASP A 7 30.11 -12.40 -110.85
CA ASP A 7 31.19 -13.33 -111.17
C ASP A 7 32.17 -12.69 -112.19
N GLY A 8 33.37 -13.24 -112.31
CA GLY A 8 33.73 -13.87 -113.59
C GLY A 8 34.55 -13.16 -114.68
N GLU A 9 34.64 -11.83 -114.80
CA GLU A 9 35.24 -11.24 -116.04
C GLU A 9 36.38 -10.21 -115.86
N VAL A 10 36.68 -9.77 -114.63
CA VAL A 10 37.69 -8.71 -114.40
C VAL A 10 39.11 -9.26 -114.20
N ARG A 11 39.27 -10.55 -113.89
CA ARG A 11 40.56 -11.12 -113.44
C ARG A 11 41.59 -11.34 -114.55
N ARG A 12 41.20 -11.42 -115.83
CA ARG A 12 42.15 -11.58 -116.96
C ARG A 12 42.60 -10.25 -117.56
N THR A 13 41.84 -9.17 -117.37
CA THR A 13 42.20 -7.82 -117.85
C THR A 13 43.14 -7.10 -116.88
N MET A 14 43.05 -7.37 -115.56
CA MET A 14 43.93 -6.75 -114.57
C MET A 14 45.38 -7.28 -114.58
N SER A 15 45.64 -8.51 -115.04
CA SER A 15 47.02 -9.04 -115.07
C SER A 15 47.89 -8.42 -116.18
N ARG A 16 47.28 -8.05 -117.31
CA ARG A 16 47.97 -7.34 -118.41
C ARG A 16 48.04 -5.82 -118.20
N LEU A 17 47.13 -5.23 -117.42
CA LEU A 17 47.25 -3.84 -116.94
C LEU A 17 48.29 -3.70 -115.84
N ALA A 18 48.47 -4.69 -114.96
CA ALA A 18 49.45 -4.63 -113.88
C ALA A 18 50.90 -4.59 -114.37
N HIS A 19 51.25 -5.28 -115.46
CA HIS A 19 52.62 -5.25 -116.00
C HIS A 19 52.95 -3.97 -116.78
N THR A 20 51.96 -3.35 -117.44
CA THR A 20 52.16 -2.06 -118.11
C THR A 20 52.14 -0.89 -117.13
N PHE A 21 51.41 -1.01 -116.01
CA PHE A 21 51.41 -0.01 -114.93
C PHE A 21 52.71 -0.07 -114.09
N LEU A 22 53.28 -1.25 -113.85
CA LEU A 22 54.55 -1.35 -113.10
C LEU A 22 55.75 -0.75 -113.86
N LEU A 23 55.76 -0.82 -115.20
CA LEU A 23 56.80 -0.22 -116.02
C LEU A 23 56.63 1.30 -116.22
N LEU A 24 55.39 1.81 -116.17
CA LEU A 24 55.15 3.27 -116.21
C LEU A 24 55.45 3.96 -114.87
N VAL A 25 55.27 3.26 -113.74
CA VAL A 25 55.60 3.79 -112.40
C VAL A 25 57.11 3.88 -112.16
N CYS A 26 57.94 3.03 -112.79
CA CYS A 26 59.40 3.15 -112.68
C CYS A 26 60.01 4.27 -113.53
N VAL A 27 59.37 4.70 -114.63
CA VAL A 27 59.93 5.75 -115.53
C VAL A 27 59.44 7.16 -115.16
N VAL A 28 58.32 7.28 -114.43
CA VAL A 28 57.93 8.54 -113.74
C VAL A 28 58.48 8.59 -112.30
N GLY A 29 59.26 7.58 -111.89
CA GLY A 29 60.05 7.55 -110.65
C GLY A 29 61.27 8.49 -110.68
N ILE A 30 61.06 9.75 -111.04
CA ILE A 30 62.05 10.82 -110.87
C ILE A 30 62.01 11.23 -109.40
N CYS A 31 63.01 10.75 -108.65
CA CYS A 31 63.59 11.34 -107.44
C CYS A 31 62.67 12.25 -106.59
N PHE A 32 61.65 11.70 -105.93
CA PHE A 32 61.26 12.25 -104.63
C PHE A 32 62.20 11.65 -103.59
N ALA A 33 63.31 12.34 -103.32
CA ALA A 33 64.07 12.09 -102.10
C ALA A 33 63.07 12.18 -100.93
N GLN A 34 62.83 11.06 -100.22
CA GLN A 34 62.07 11.07 -98.98
C GLN A 34 62.80 12.02 -98.03
N GLN A 35 62.32 13.26 -97.91
CA GLN A 35 62.79 14.17 -96.89
C GLN A 35 62.47 13.53 -95.55
N ALA A 36 63.49 13.32 -94.71
CA ALA A 36 63.30 12.86 -93.35
C ALA A 36 62.48 13.90 -92.56
N PRO A 37 61.65 13.48 -91.59
CA PRO A 37 60.91 14.41 -90.76
C PRO A 37 61.88 15.33 -90.01
N THR A 38 61.62 16.63 -90.04
CA THR A 38 62.43 17.62 -89.30
C THR A 38 61.97 17.66 -87.86
N LYS A 39 62.91 17.64 -86.92
CA LYS A 39 62.64 17.57 -85.49
C LYS A 39 63.31 18.73 -84.75
N LEU A 40 62.57 19.38 -83.86
CA LEU A 40 63.08 20.36 -82.90
C LEU A 40 62.71 19.90 -81.48
N THR A 41 63.71 19.63 -80.65
CA THR A 41 63.51 19.34 -79.22
C THR A 41 63.45 20.65 -78.44
N VAL A 42 62.34 20.91 -77.77
CA VAL A 42 62.16 22.05 -76.87
C VAL A 42 62.39 21.56 -75.44
N GLU A 43 63.49 22.01 -74.84
CA GLU A 43 63.92 21.56 -73.51
C GLU A 43 62.80 21.75 -72.47
N GLY A 44 62.47 20.65 -71.77
CA GLY A 44 61.42 20.63 -70.75
C GLY A 44 59.98 20.48 -71.28
N TYR A 45 59.75 20.58 -72.59
CA TYR A 45 58.39 20.61 -73.17
C TYR A 45 58.13 19.55 -74.26
N GLY A 46 59.17 18.87 -74.74
CA GLY A 46 59.06 17.77 -75.69
C GLY A 46 59.53 18.13 -77.10
N ASP A 47 59.11 17.34 -78.08
CA ASP A 47 59.59 17.44 -79.46
C ASP A 47 58.53 17.98 -80.41
N ILE A 48 58.88 18.95 -81.25
CA ILE A 48 58.11 19.34 -82.43
C ILE A 48 58.62 18.51 -83.60
N VAL A 49 57.79 17.61 -84.11
CA VAL A 49 58.11 16.75 -85.26
C VAL A 49 57.28 17.22 -86.44
N VAL A 50 57.94 17.67 -87.50
CA VAL A 50 57.30 18.08 -88.76
C VAL A 50 57.38 16.92 -89.76
N PRO A 51 56.27 16.24 -90.06
CA PRO A 51 56.26 15.19 -91.08
C PRO A 51 56.62 15.74 -92.46
N ALA A 52 57.18 14.90 -93.32
CA ALA A 52 57.52 15.28 -94.69
C ALA A 52 56.28 15.81 -95.45
N GLY A 53 56.38 17.00 -96.03
CA GLY A 53 55.30 17.65 -96.77
C GLY A 53 54.25 18.37 -95.91
N VAL A 54 54.32 18.26 -94.57
CA VAL A 54 53.53 19.08 -93.65
C VAL A 54 54.31 20.36 -93.37
N GLU A 55 53.58 21.47 -93.26
CA GLU A 55 54.21 22.77 -93.02
C GLU A 55 54.53 22.96 -91.53
N PRO A 56 55.74 23.44 -91.16
CA PRO A 56 56.12 23.69 -89.77
C PRO A 56 55.12 24.54 -88.99
N PHE A 57 54.45 25.50 -89.66
CA PHE A 57 53.40 26.32 -89.05
C PHE A 57 52.34 25.48 -88.35
N GLU A 58 51.89 24.38 -88.97
CA GLU A 58 50.83 23.56 -88.41
C GLU A 58 51.28 22.85 -87.13
N GLU A 59 52.49 22.30 -87.15
CA GLU A 59 53.01 21.51 -86.03
C GLU A 59 53.49 22.40 -84.87
N VAL A 60 54.04 23.59 -85.15
CA VAL A 60 54.37 24.58 -84.11
C VAL A 60 53.11 25.11 -83.44
N GLU A 61 52.06 25.42 -84.20
CA GLU A 61 50.77 25.84 -83.64
C GLU A 61 50.11 24.71 -82.84
N LYS A 62 50.06 23.47 -83.36
CA LYS A 62 49.53 22.31 -82.61
C LYS A 62 50.30 22.08 -81.31
N PHE A 63 51.64 22.10 -81.36
CA PHE A 63 52.49 21.94 -80.18
C PHE A 63 52.23 23.03 -79.14
N SER A 64 52.19 24.30 -79.57
CA SER A 64 51.86 25.42 -78.68
C SER A 64 50.47 25.30 -78.08
N GLN A 65 49.48 24.88 -78.87
CA GLN A 65 48.11 24.70 -78.40
C GLN A 65 48.04 23.57 -77.36
N GLN A 66 48.72 22.45 -77.57
CA GLN A 66 48.77 21.32 -76.63
C GLN A 66 49.41 21.72 -75.30
N LEU A 67 50.51 22.47 -75.34
CA LEU A 67 51.18 22.93 -74.13
C LEU A 67 50.40 24.02 -73.41
N ARG A 68 49.64 24.85 -74.14
CA ARG A 68 48.72 25.82 -73.54
C ARG A 68 47.57 25.14 -72.79
N LEU A 69 47.08 23.99 -73.27
CA LEU A 69 46.14 23.14 -72.51
C LEU A 69 46.76 22.54 -71.24
N GLN A 70 48.09 22.46 -71.17
CA GLN A 70 48.84 22.06 -69.97
C GLN A 70 49.28 23.27 -69.11
N GLY A 71 48.77 24.48 -69.41
CA GLY A 71 49.08 25.70 -68.67
C GLY A 71 50.38 26.42 -69.07
N THR A 72 51.10 25.93 -70.08
CA THR A 72 52.34 26.56 -70.57
C THR A 72 52.04 27.48 -71.76
N LYS A 73 52.41 28.77 -71.66
CA LYS A 73 52.29 29.73 -72.78
C LYS A 73 53.67 30.13 -73.28
N PHE A 74 53.91 29.94 -74.58
CA PHE A 74 55.08 30.53 -75.23
C PHE A 74 54.77 31.96 -75.67
N THR A 75 55.78 32.81 -75.61
CA THR A 75 55.72 34.15 -76.20
C THR A 75 55.73 34.07 -77.73
N PRO A 76 55.14 35.05 -78.46
CA PRO A 76 55.22 35.10 -79.92
C PRO A 76 56.65 35.00 -80.46
N SER A 77 57.62 35.61 -79.77
CA SER A 77 59.05 35.53 -80.14
C SER A 77 59.64 34.13 -80.00
N GLN A 78 59.24 33.37 -78.97
CA GLN A 78 59.68 31.98 -78.81
C GLN A 78 59.11 31.11 -79.93
N LEU A 79 57.81 31.22 -80.21
CA LEU A 79 57.17 30.48 -81.30
C LEU A 79 57.76 30.86 -82.67
N GLN A 80 58.08 32.15 -82.87
CA GLN A 80 58.77 32.60 -84.06
C GLN A 80 60.17 31.99 -84.18
N SER A 81 60.91 31.87 -83.07
CA SER A 81 62.23 31.20 -83.10
C SER A 81 62.13 29.71 -83.45
N PHE A 82 61.08 29.02 -83.02
CA PHE A 82 60.82 27.63 -83.39
C PHE A 82 60.50 27.51 -84.88
N MET A 83 59.69 28.43 -85.39
CA MET A 83 59.40 28.55 -86.82
C MET A 83 60.66 28.84 -87.62
N ASP A 84 61.46 29.83 -87.25
CA ASP A 84 62.67 30.21 -87.99
C ASP A 84 63.66 29.04 -88.08
N TYR A 85 63.81 28.27 -86.99
CA TYR A 85 64.60 27.05 -86.99
C TYR A 85 64.05 25.99 -87.97
N LEU A 86 62.77 25.63 -87.83
CA LEU A 86 62.15 24.58 -88.67
C LEU A 86 62.05 24.99 -90.15
N CYS A 87 61.85 26.29 -90.42
CA CYS A 87 61.79 26.87 -91.76
C CYS A 87 63.17 27.04 -92.41
N GLY A 88 64.26 27.00 -91.63
CA GLY A 88 65.61 26.89 -92.18
C GLY A 88 65.85 25.51 -92.82
N GLU A 89 65.23 24.48 -92.25
CA GLU A 89 65.36 23.08 -92.67
C GLU A 89 64.26 22.63 -93.65
N THR A 90 63.13 23.33 -93.70
CA THR A 90 61.96 22.98 -94.54
C THR A 90 61.30 24.21 -95.14
N LYS A 91 60.60 24.06 -96.27
CA LYS A 91 59.96 25.19 -96.94
C LYS A 91 58.71 25.64 -96.18
N CYS A 92 58.73 26.86 -95.65
CA CYS A 92 57.57 27.53 -95.07
C CYS A 92 56.93 28.52 -96.04
N THR A 93 55.60 28.56 -96.04
CA THR A 93 54.77 29.44 -96.87
C THR A 93 53.86 30.36 -96.03
N ARG A 94 53.45 29.93 -94.84
CA ARG A 94 52.66 30.67 -93.86
C ARG A 94 53.54 31.21 -92.74
N LYS A 95 53.18 32.39 -92.24
CA LYS A 95 53.80 33.00 -91.06
C LYS A 95 52.88 32.84 -89.85
N LEU A 96 53.47 32.79 -88.66
CA LEU A 96 52.71 32.95 -87.42
C LEU A 96 52.11 34.36 -87.42
N GLN A 97 50.79 34.42 -87.30
CA GLN A 97 50.07 35.68 -87.22
C GLN A 97 48.86 35.50 -86.31
N GLU A 98 48.51 36.59 -85.65
CA GLU A 98 47.24 36.73 -84.96
C GLU A 98 46.10 36.71 -86.00
N LEU A 99 44.97 36.10 -85.65
CA LEU A 99 43.77 36.15 -86.45
C LEU A 99 42.69 36.91 -85.69
N SER A 100 41.96 37.77 -86.38
CA SER A 100 40.82 38.48 -85.79
C SER A 100 39.57 38.37 -86.67
N LEU A 101 38.41 38.45 -86.01
CA LEU A 101 37.08 38.48 -86.64
C LEU A 101 36.17 39.43 -85.86
N GLU A 102 35.73 40.51 -86.49
CA GLU A 102 34.76 41.44 -85.91
C GLU A 102 33.33 40.93 -86.10
N LEU A 103 32.60 40.76 -85.00
CA LEU A 103 31.17 40.47 -84.98
C LEU A 103 30.40 41.75 -84.72
N LYS A 104 29.72 42.24 -85.76
CA LYS A 104 29.01 43.52 -85.75
C LYS A 104 28.06 43.62 -84.55
N GLY A 105 28.29 44.61 -83.69
CA GLY A 105 27.46 44.89 -82.52
C GLY A 105 27.69 43.99 -81.30
N ILE A 106 28.66 43.07 -81.35
CA ILE A 106 29.02 42.18 -80.23
C ILE A 106 30.47 42.42 -79.79
N GLY A 107 31.41 42.53 -80.73
CA GLY A 107 32.83 42.77 -80.46
C GLY A 107 33.75 41.99 -81.40
N THR A 108 35.07 42.02 -81.14
CA THR A 108 36.08 41.36 -81.98
C THR A 108 36.66 40.14 -81.27
N ILE A 109 36.65 39.00 -81.96
CA ILE A 109 37.35 37.77 -81.55
C ILE A 109 38.78 37.88 -82.02
N VAL A 110 39.74 37.71 -81.12
CA VAL A 110 41.17 37.71 -81.41
C VAL A 110 41.73 36.34 -80.99
N VAL A 111 42.39 35.65 -81.91
CA VAL A 111 43.07 34.38 -81.68
C VAL A 111 44.57 34.63 -81.74
N ASP A 112 45.21 34.65 -80.56
CA ASP A 112 46.64 34.89 -80.45
C ASP A 112 47.48 33.81 -81.16
N ILE A 113 48.74 34.12 -81.44
CA ILE A 113 49.74 33.14 -81.89
C ILE A 113 49.87 32.04 -80.81
N GLY A 114 49.78 30.78 -81.22
CA GLY A 114 49.79 29.64 -80.29
C GLY A 114 48.51 29.42 -79.47
N GLN A 115 47.48 30.28 -79.57
CA GLN A 115 46.16 30.04 -78.96
C GLN A 115 45.27 29.22 -79.89
N SER A 116 44.60 28.21 -79.35
CA SER A 116 43.63 27.45 -80.14
C SER A 116 42.36 28.29 -80.38
N PRO A 117 41.81 28.32 -81.61
CA PRO A 117 40.59 29.06 -81.91
C PRO A 117 39.41 28.78 -80.96
N HIS A 118 39.21 27.53 -80.53
CA HIS A 118 38.11 27.20 -79.62
C HIS A 118 38.22 27.92 -78.26
N ILE A 119 39.43 28.11 -77.73
CA ILE A 119 39.63 28.79 -76.44
C ILE A 119 39.29 30.28 -76.59
N ALA A 120 39.79 30.92 -77.66
CA ALA A 120 39.55 32.33 -77.93
C ALA A 120 38.06 32.63 -78.18
N ILE A 121 37.36 31.74 -78.89
CA ILE A 121 35.93 31.86 -79.13
C ILE A 121 35.16 31.70 -77.82
N ASP A 122 35.48 30.71 -76.99
CA ASP A 122 34.81 30.51 -75.70
C ASP A 122 35.03 31.71 -74.75
N GLU A 123 36.25 32.23 -74.64
CA GLU A 123 36.58 33.46 -73.89
C GLU A 123 35.80 34.68 -74.39
N PHE A 124 35.66 34.81 -75.72
CA PHE A 124 34.82 35.85 -76.30
C PHE A 124 33.34 35.66 -75.95
N LEU A 125 32.81 34.44 -76.03
CA LEU A 125 31.41 34.15 -75.74
C LEU A 125 31.05 34.43 -74.28
N VAL A 126 31.95 34.13 -73.34
CA VAL A 126 31.77 34.49 -71.93
C VAL A 126 31.66 36.02 -71.76
N ARG A 127 32.59 36.77 -72.36
CA ARG A 127 32.56 38.25 -72.32
C ARG A 127 31.30 38.82 -72.98
N ALA A 128 30.94 38.32 -74.17
CA ALA A 128 29.75 38.73 -74.89
C ALA A 128 28.47 38.49 -74.05
N ARG A 129 28.36 37.32 -73.41
CA ARG A 129 27.24 36.98 -72.53
C ARG A 129 27.17 37.89 -71.32
N SER A 130 28.31 38.19 -70.68
CA SER A 130 28.36 39.14 -69.56
C SER A 130 27.92 40.56 -69.94
N ALA A 131 28.10 40.93 -71.21
CA ALA A 131 27.62 42.20 -71.77
C ALA A 131 26.16 42.13 -72.29
N GLY A 132 25.45 41.02 -72.08
CA GLY A 132 24.05 40.83 -72.49
C GLY A 132 23.87 40.39 -73.95
N HIS A 133 24.94 40.01 -74.66
CA HIS A 133 24.88 39.50 -76.02
C HIS A 133 24.91 37.97 -76.05
N THR A 134 24.08 37.36 -76.89
CA THR A 134 24.07 35.90 -77.11
C THR A 134 24.39 35.58 -78.56
N VAL A 135 25.31 34.64 -78.79
CA VAL A 135 25.57 34.05 -80.11
C VAL A 135 24.95 32.65 -80.10
N ASN A 136 24.14 32.33 -81.10
CA ASN A 136 23.54 31.00 -81.23
C ASN A 136 24.57 29.96 -81.70
N ASP A 137 24.26 28.67 -81.55
CA ASP A 137 25.19 27.57 -81.84
C ASP A 137 25.65 27.54 -83.31
N GLU A 138 24.76 27.94 -84.24
CA GLU A 138 25.10 28.06 -85.66
C GLU A 138 26.15 29.15 -85.90
N GLY A 139 25.98 30.33 -85.29
CA GLY A 139 26.96 31.41 -85.37
C GLY A 139 28.29 31.03 -84.72
N VAL A 140 28.26 30.30 -83.61
CA VAL A 140 29.47 29.77 -82.96
C VAL A 140 30.21 28.79 -83.88
N THR A 141 29.48 27.91 -84.58
CA THR A 141 30.05 26.97 -85.55
C THR A 141 30.70 27.69 -86.74
N GLN A 142 30.02 28.68 -87.32
CA GLN A 142 30.55 29.46 -88.44
C GLN A 142 31.83 30.22 -88.07
N VAL A 143 31.87 30.78 -86.86
CA VAL A 143 33.07 31.45 -86.32
C VAL A 143 34.20 30.44 -86.13
N LEU A 144 33.92 29.26 -85.58
CA LEU A 144 34.92 28.21 -85.40
C LEU A 144 35.49 27.75 -86.75
N ASP A 145 34.63 27.50 -87.74
CA ASP A 145 35.03 27.12 -89.10
C ASP A 145 35.91 28.18 -89.76
N TYR A 146 35.58 29.47 -89.57
CA TYR A 146 36.36 30.59 -90.09
C TYR A 146 37.82 30.54 -89.61
N PHE A 147 38.03 30.33 -88.30
CA PHE A 147 39.37 30.26 -87.72
C PHE A 147 40.06 28.92 -88.00
N CYS A 148 39.34 27.79 -87.91
CA CYS A 148 39.92 26.46 -88.13
C CYS A 148 40.35 26.21 -89.58
N THR A 149 39.74 26.89 -90.56
CA THR A 149 40.22 26.86 -91.96
C THR A 149 41.55 27.60 -92.13
N ARG A 150 41.88 28.54 -91.24
CA ARG A 150 43.07 29.41 -91.33
C ARG A 150 44.18 29.04 -90.37
N LYS A 151 43.85 28.33 -89.30
CA LYS A 151 44.76 27.94 -88.21
C LYS A 151 44.40 26.54 -87.72
N PRO A 152 45.38 25.68 -87.39
CA PRO A 152 45.08 24.36 -86.86
C PRO A 152 44.21 24.45 -85.62
N CYS A 153 43.21 23.58 -85.55
CA CYS A 153 42.35 23.40 -84.38
C CYS A 153 42.57 22.01 -83.80
N LEU A 154 42.83 21.92 -82.50
CA LEU A 154 42.92 20.63 -81.80
C LEU A 154 41.56 19.91 -81.66
N SER A 155 40.46 20.65 -81.81
CA SER A 155 39.10 20.11 -81.77
C SER A 155 38.28 20.73 -82.89
N SER A 156 37.47 19.91 -83.56
CA SER A 156 36.52 20.34 -84.59
C SER A 156 35.20 20.88 -84.02
N ALA A 157 35.01 20.84 -82.69
CA ALA A 157 33.80 21.33 -82.04
C ALA A 157 34.09 21.99 -80.68
N LEU A 158 33.26 22.99 -80.34
CA LEU A 158 33.12 23.51 -78.99
C LEU A 158 32.16 22.61 -78.22
N ALA A 159 32.65 21.91 -77.20
CA ALA A 159 31.85 21.02 -76.36
C ALA A 159 31.76 21.54 -74.92
N PRO A 160 30.64 21.30 -74.21
CA PRO A 160 30.56 21.52 -72.78
C PRO A 160 31.64 20.74 -72.01
N ILE A 161 32.04 21.27 -70.86
CA ILE A 161 32.96 20.57 -69.94
C ILE A 161 32.12 19.94 -68.84
N ASP A 162 32.14 18.61 -68.78
CA ASP A 162 31.53 17.85 -67.69
C ASP A 162 32.58 17.47 -66.64
N LEU A 163 32.25 17.71 -65.38
CA LEU A 163 33.02 17.30 -64.22
C LEU A 163 32.13 16.52 -63.26
N VAL A 164 32.45 15.25 -63.03
CA VAL A 164 31.77 14.41 -62.03
C VAL A 164 32.32 14.78 -60.65
N VAL A 165 31.44 15.20 -59.74
CA VAL A 165 31.79 15.62 -58.38
C VAL A 165 31.28 14.59 -57.38
N GLY A 166 32.10 13.56 -57.11
CA GLY A 166 31.77 12.49 -56.16
C GLY A 166 30.37 11.90 -56.36
N ASP A 167 29.63 11.73 -55.27
CA ASP A 167 28.25 11.23 -55.25
C ASP A 167 27.19 12.33 -55.42
N ILE A 168 27.61 13.59 -55.63
CA ILE A 168 26.73 14.75 -55.67
C ILE A 168 26.09 14.93 -57.06
N GLY A 169 26.84 14.58 -58.11
CA GLY A 169 26.37 14.63 -59.50
C GLY A 169 27.39 15.23 -60.47
N THR A 170 26.93 15.51 -61.70
CA THR A 170 27.76 16.09 -62.76
C THR A 170 27.55 17.60 -62.85
N LEU A 171 28.65 18.35 -62.78
CA LEU A 171 28.70 19.77 -63.08
C LEU A 171 29.05 19.94 -64.56
N THR A 172 28.14 20.55 -65.32
CA THR A 172 28.35 20.89 -66.74
C THR A 172 28.59 22.39 -66.89
N VAL A 173 29.72 22.78 -67.49
CA VAL A 173 29.99 24.15 -67.93
C VAL A 173 29.72 24.24 -69.42
N SER A 174 28.64 24.93 -69.80
CA SER A 174 28.27 25.10 -71.21
C SER A 174 29.26 26.00 -71.96
N VAL A 175 29.23 25.91 -73.30
CA VAL A 175 29.99 26.81 -74.17
C VAL A 175 29.58 28.27 -73.90
N GLY A 176 30.57 29.14 -73.71
CA GLY A 176 30.35 30.55 -73.35
C GLY A 176 29.79 30.80 -71.93
N GLN A 177 29.67 29.77 -71.07
CA GLN A 177 29.30 29.97 -69.67
C GLN A 177 30.54 30.25 -68.81
N GLU A 178 30.47 31.20 -67.89
CA GLU A 178 31.53 31.45 -66.92
C GLU A 178 31.62 30.27 -65.94
N VAL A 179 32.86 29.83 -65.64
CA VAL A 179 33.10 28.69 -64.74
C VAL A 179 32.53 28.98 -63.36
N ALA A 180 32.72 30.19 -62.84
CA ALA A 180 32.23 30.56 -61.53
C ALA A 180 30.69 30.46 -61.43
N ASP A 181 29.95 30.90 -62.44
CA ASP A 181 28.47 30.80 -62.48
C ASP A 181 28.01 29.33 -62.45
N ALA A 182 28.71 28.46 -63.19
CA ALA A 182 28.39 27.03 -63.24
C ALA A 182 28.66 26.34 -61.89
N VAL A 183 29.78 26.67 -61.25
CA VAL A 183 30.14 26.16 -59.92
C VAL A 183 29.16 26.65 -58.85
N GLU A 184 28.78 27.93 -58.85
CA GLU A 184 27.80 28.47 -57.90
C GLU A 184 26.42 27.84 -58.08
N SER A 185 25.99 27.67 -59.32
CA SER A 185 24.73 27.00 -59.65
C SER A 185 24.72 25.53 -59.22
N PHE A 186 25.83 24.81 -59.46
CA PHE A 186 25.99 23.43 -59.02
C PHE A 186 26.01 23.31 -57.50
N ALA A 187 26.80 24.14 -56.82
CA ALA A 187 26.90 24.15 -55.37
C ALA A 187 25.54 24.43 -54.70
N THR A 188 24.71 25.25 -55.34
CA THR A 188 23.35 25.51 -54.87
C THR A 188 22.42 24.31 -55.07
N ARG A 189 22.39 23.69 -56.26
CA ARG A 189 21.56 22.51 -56.53
C ARG A 189 21.91 21.32 -55.62
N ALA A 190 23.20 21.08 -55.40
CA ALA A 190 23.68 20.04 -54.51
C ALA A 190 23.13 20.21 -53.08
N ARG A 191 23.09 21.44 -52.59
CA ARG A 191 22.56 21.76 -51.26
C ARG A 191 21.04 21.63 -51.19
N ASP A 192 20.33 22.09 -52.22
CA ASP A 192 18.88 21.93 -52.30
C ASP A 192 18.49 20.44 -52.28
N ALA A 193 19.36 19.56 -52.78
CA ALA A 193 19.26 18.10 -52.70
C ALA A 193 19.82 17.49 -51.40
N GLY A 194 20.28 18.30 -50.44
CA GLY A 194 20.76 17.85 -49.12
C GLY A 194 22.22 17.39 -49.07
N HIS A 195 23.01 17.59 -50.13
CA HIS A 195 24.43 17.26 -50.12
C HIS A 195 25.27 18.39 -49.50
N ALA A 196 26.22 18.03 -48.65
CA ALA A 196 27.20 18.96 -48.11
C ALA A 196 28.33 19.18 -49.13
N ILE A 197 28.54 20.44 -49.54
CA ILE A 197 29.70 20.89 -50.32
C ILE A 197 30.47 21.86 -49.44
N THR A 198 31.76 21.61 -49.24
CA THR A 198 32.65 22.48 -48.47
C THR A 198 33.31 23.54 -49.36
N LEU A 199 33.94 24.54 -48.73
CA LEU A 199 34.73 25.54 -49.47
C LEU A 199 35.93 24.90 -50.18
N ASP A 200 36.53 23.88 -49.58
CA ASP A 200 37.64 23.12 -50.18
C ASP A 200 37.17 22.36 -51.43
N ASP A 201 35.97 21.78 -51.40
CA ASP A 201 35.37 21.13 -52.56
C ASP A 201 35.15 22.13 -53.70
N VAL A 202 34.61 23.32 -53.41
CA VAL A 202 34.45 24.39 -54.39
C VAL A 202 35.79 24.82 -54.96
N SER A 203 36.81 25.00 -54.12
CA SER A 203 38.15 25.41 -54.54
C SER A 203 38.78 24.35 -55.47
N ALA A 204 38.63 23.07 -55.14
CA ALA A 204 39.12 21.96 -55.96
C ALA A 204 38.37 21.85 -57.30
N ILE A 205 37.04 21.96 -57.29
CA ILE A 205 36.19 21.97 -58.48
C ILE A 205 36.58 23.14 -59.39
N THR A 206 36.69 24.35 -58.81
CA THR A 206 37.04 25.57 -59.54
C THR A 206 38.43 25.45 -60.14
N SER A 207 39.43 25.01 -59.36
CA SER A 207 40.80 24.81 -59.84
C SER A 207 40.86 23.81 -61.00
N ASN A 208 40.08 22.72 -60.93
CA ASN A 208 40.01 21.72 -61.99
C ASN A 208 39.42 22.29 -63.29
N LEU A 209 38.30 23.03 -63.18
CA LEU A 209 37.64 23.66 -64.32
C LEU A 209 38.49 24.80 -64.90
N CYS A 210 39.12 25.62 -64.06
CA CYS A 210 40.00 26.71 -64.48
C CYS A 210 41.27 26.24 -65.19
N ALA A 211 41.71 25.00 -64.94
CA ALA A 211 42.81 24.40 -65.70
C ALA A 211 42.40 24.05 -67.15
N ARG A 212 41.10 23.92 -67.43
CA ARG A 212 40.57 23.51 -68.74
C ARG A 212 39.91 24.66 -69.50
N LYS A 213 39.44 25.68 -68.79
CA LYS A 213 38.72 26.83 -69.32
C LYS A 213 39.11 28.09 -68.55
N THR A 214 39.20 29.22 -69.24
CA THR A 214 39.56 30.49 -68.61
C THR A 214 38.47 30.92 -67.61
N CYS A 215 38.89 31.20 -66.37
CA CYS A 215 38.04 31.72 -65.32
C CYS A 215 38.18 33.24 -65.26
N ASN A 216 37.09 33.97 -65.52
CA ASN A 216 37.12 35.44 -65.59
C ASN A 216 36.86 36.09 -64.23
N ARG A 217 36.31 35.34 -63.27
CA ARG A 217 36.12 35.78 -61.89
C ARG A 217 36.32 34.65 -60.89
N ALA A 218 36.60 35.02 -59.65
CA ALA A 218 36.56 34.06 -58.55
C ALA A 218 35.11 33.60 -58.29
N VAL A 219 34.96 32.36 -57.82
CA VAL A 219 33.70 31.87 -57.28
C VAL A 219 33.38 32.66 -56.02
N SER A 220 32.24 33.34 -56.04
CA SER A 220 31.75 34.16 -54.94
C SER A 220 30.75 33.35 -54.14
N LEU A 221 31.24 32.57 -53.18
CA LEU A 221 30.41 31.86 -52.21
C LEU A 221 30.76 32.36 -50.80
N PRO A 222 29.76 32.55 -49.90
CA PRO A 222 30.00 33.05 -48.54
C PRO A 222 31.01 32.17 -47.78
N PRO A 223 31.78 32.70 -46.82
CA PRO A 223 31.25 33.54 -45.76
C PRO A 223 31.34 35.04 -46.03
N TYR A 224 30.21 35.73 -45.91
CA TYR A 224 30.14 37.18 -45.96
C TYR A 224 29.61 37.69 -44.63
N THR A 225 30.33 38.64 -44.03
CA THR A 225 29.92 39.24 -42.76
C THR A 225 29.62 40.70 -42.99
N LEU A 226 28.40 41.12 -42.67
CA LEU A 226 27.98 42.51 -42.67
C LEU A 226 28.00 43.04 -41.23
N ASP A 227 28.86 44.02 -40.95
CA ASP A 227 28.89 44.68 -39.65
C ASP A 227 27.85 45.80 -39.58
N ILE A 228 26.93 45.70 -38.63
CA ILE A 228 25.91 46.71 -38.36
C ILE A 228 26.40 47.52 -37.18
N ASN A 229 26.89 48.72 -37.47
CA ASN A 229 27.48 49.65 -36.50
C ASN A 229 26.67 49.73 -35.20
N GLY A 230 27.27 49.26 -34.09
CA GLY A 230 26.68 49.33 -32.75
C GLY A 230 25.61 48.29 -32.42
N VAL A 231 25.27 47.39 -33.37
CA VAL A 231 24.28 46.32 -33.18
C VAL A 231 24.93 44.94 -33.18
N GLY A 232 25.86 44.68 -34.11
CA GLY A 232 26.56 43.42 -34.26
C GLY A 232 26.73 42.99 -35.71
N GLN A 233 27.24 41.78 -35.92
CA GLN A 233 27.59 41.28 -37.26
C GLN A 233 26.60 40.22 -37.76
N VAL A 234 26.08 40.42 -38.98
CA VAL A 234 25.32 39.41 -39.72
C VAL A 234 26.30 38.56 -40.52
N ALA A 235 26.59 37.36 -40.03
CA ALA A 235 27.40 36.39 -40.76
C ALA A 235 26.49 35.52 -41.64
N VAL A 236 26.62 35.65 -42.95
CA VAL A 236 26.06 34.71 -43.94
C VAL A 236 27.06 33.59 -44.13
N THR A 237 26.72 32.40 -43.67
CA THR A 237 27.59 31.23 -43.80
C THR A 237 27.54 30.64 -45.21
N PHE A 238 28.52 29.80 -45.57
CA PHE A 238 28.58 29.20 -46.90
C PHE A 238 27.25 28.50 -47.22
N GLY A 239 26.55 29.02 -48.23
CA GLY A 239 25.30 28.45 -48.69
C GLY A 239 24.02 28.86 -47.96
N GLU A 240 24.12 29.75 -46.98
CA GLU A 240 22.97 30.33 -46.31
C GLU A 240 22.40 31.49 -47.15
N GLU A 241 21.08 31.52 -47.30
CA GLU A 241 20.42 32.67 -47.93
C GLU A 241 20.55 33.90 -47.02
N PRO A 242 20.86 35.09 -47.57
CA PRO A 242 21.09 36.26 -46.72
C PRO A 242 19.89 36.64 -45.85
N ALA A 243 18.67 36.36 -46.32
CA ALA A 243 17.45 36.52 -45.53
C ALA A 243 17.48 35.68 -44.24
N TYR A 244 17.88 34.41 -44.32
CA TYR A 244 17.97 33.54 -43.15
C TYR A 244 19.08 33.96 -42.19
N ALA A 245 20.22 34.41 -42.73
CA ALA A 245 21.30 34.92 -41.91
C ALA A 245 20.85 36.15 -41.10
N LEU A 246 20.07 37.03 -41.72
CA LEU A 246 19.48 38.19 -41.05
C LEU A 246 18.41 37.80 -40.03
N GLU A 247 17.51 36.86 -40.35
CA GLU A 247 16.53 36.37 -39.38
C GLU A 247 17.20 35.76 -38.15
N ARG A 248 18.21 34.91 -38.35
CA ARG A 248 19.02 34.34 -37.26
C ARG A 248 19.67 35.42 -36.41
N PHE A 249 20.18 36.48 -37.05
CA PHE A 249 20.74 37.62 -36.35
C PHE A 249 19.70 38.37 -35.51
N VAL A 250 18.51 38.65 -36.06
CA VAL A 250 17.39 39.31 -35.35
C VAL A 250 16.92 38.47 -34.15
N VAL A 251 16.81 37.15 -34.31
CA VAL A 251 16.50 36.22 -33.20
C VAL A 251 17.59 36.29 -32.14
N GLY A 252 18.86 36.27 -32.55
CA GLY A 252 20.00 36.40 -31.63
C GLY A 252 19.99 37.69 -30.82
N LEU A 253 19.58 38.81 -31.41
CA LEU A 253 19.40 40.07 -30.69
C LEU A 253 18.29 39.98 -29.65
N LYS A 254 17.12 39.43 -30.00
CA LYS A 254 16.00 39.24 -29.05
C LYS A 254 16.42 38.40 -27.84
N THR A 255 17.06 37.25 -28.07
CA THR A 255 17.51 36.33 -27.01
C THR A 255 18.53 36.97 -26.07
N LYS A 256 19.40 37.85 -26.59
CA LYS A 256 20.41 38.57 -25.80
C LYS A 256 19.90 39.88 -25.19
N LYS A 257 18.61 40.22 -25.32
CA LYS A 257 18.04 41.53 -24.96
C LYS A 257 18.77 42.71 -25.63
N GLY A 258 19.23 42.51 -26.87
CA GLY A 258 19.83 43.54 -27.70
C GLY A 258 18.81 44.55 -28.25
N PRO A 259 19.27 45.59 -28.98
CA PRO A 259 18.38 46.60 -29.56
C PRO A 259 17.42 45.97 -30.57
N THR A 260 16.17 46.42 -30.57
CA THR A 260 15.16 46.01 -31.55
C THR A 260 15.38 46.75 -32.86
N LEU A 261 15.55 46.02 -33.95
CA LEU A 261 15.66 46.60 -35.29
C LEU A 261 14.28 46.99 -35.81
N THR A 262 14.19 48.19 -36.41
CA THR A 262 12.98 48.63 -37.12
C THR A 262 12.89 47.95 -38.50
N ASP A 263 11.70 47.95 -39.11
CA ASP A 263 11.52 47.38 -40.46
C ASP A 263 12.43 48.08 -41.48
N GLU A 264 12.57 49.40 -41.37
CA GLU A 264 13.47 50.18 -42.21
C GLU A 264 14.95 49.75 -42.04
N ASN A 265 15.37 49.44 -40.81
CA ASN A 265 16.73 48.89 -40.60
C ASN A 265 16.88 47.51 -41.24
N ILE A 266 15.88 46.65 -41.12
CA ILE A 266 15.92 45.30 -41.68
C ILE A 266 15.96 45.34 -43.21
N ASP A 267 15.17 46.21 -43.84
CA ASP A 267 15.20 46.43 -45.29
C ASP A 267 16.56 46.96 -45.76
N MET A 268 17.14 47.94 -45.06
CA MET A 268 18.48 48.45 -45.39
C MET A 268 19.57 47.37 -45.27
N ILE A 269 19.49 46.53 -44.23
CA ILE A 269 20.43 45.42 -44.04
C ILE A 269 20.24 44.39 -45.16
N MET A 270 19.00 44.05 -45.51
CA MET A 270 18.70 43.15 -46.62
C MET A 270 19.19 43.70 -47.96
N ASP A 271 18.95 44.97 -48.27
CA ASP A 271 19.44 45.58 -49.51
C ASP A 271 20.98 45.56 -49.57
N SER A 272 21.65 45.79 -48.44
CA SER A 272 23.11 45.69 -48.32
C SER A 272 23.62 44.27 -48.56
N LEU A 273 22.96 43.28 -47.94
CA LEU A 273 23.27 41.86 -48.13
C LEU A 273 23.02 41.41 -49.57
N CYS A 274 21.90 41.81 -50.17
CA CYS A 274 21.50 41.43 -51.53
C CYS A 274 22.29 42.15 -52.63
N THR A 275 22.92 43.28 -52.30
CA THR A 275 23.90 43.92 -53.19
C THR A 275 25.19 43.12 -53.23
N ALA A 276 25.59 42.53 -52.10
CA ALA A 276 26.83 41.75 -51.98
C ALA A 276 26.67 40.26 -52.33
N LEU A 277 25.46 39.70 -52.20
CA LEU A 277 25.17 38.27 -52.34
C LEU A 277 23.89 38.05 -53.16
N PRO A 278 23.78 36.93 -53.90
CA PRO A 278 22.53 36.58 -54.57
C PRO A 278 21.41 36.30 -53.54
N CYS A 279 20.36 37.11 -53.58
CA CYS A 279 19.16 36.94 -52.76
C CYS A 279 18.00 36.34 -53.56
N ARG A 280 17.27 35.40 -52.95
CA ARG A 280 16.03 34.83 -53.53
C ARG A 280 14.78 35.39 -52.85
N SER A 281 14.86 35.68 -51.56
CA SER A 281 13.78 36.20 -50.73
C SER A 281 14.23 37.45 -49.94
N ARG A 282 13.25 38.28 -49.58
CA ARG A 282 13.43 39.37 -48.60
C ARG A 282 12.87 38.91 -47.26
N VAL A 283 13.49 39.38 -46.18
CA VAL A 283 12.93 39.21 -44.83
C VAL A 283 11.72 40.13 -44.70
N SER A 284 10.52 39.56 -44.68
CA SER A 284 9.29 40.32 -44.52
C SER A 284 8.45 39.75 -43.39
N ARG A 285 7.67 40.62 -42.74
CA ARG A 285 6.57 40.16 -41.89
C ARG A 285 5.54 39.49 -42.78
N VAL A 286 5.09 38.30 -42.39
CA VAL A 286 3.97 37.65 -43.06
C VAL A 286 2.70 38.13 -42.38
N SER A 287 1.75 38.63 -43.18
CA SER A 287 0.38 38.86 -42.73
C SER A 287 -0.55 38.05 -43.62
N LEU A 288 -1.29 37.13 -43.02
CA LEU A 288 -2.23 36.25 -43.69
C LEU A 288 -3.64 36.55 -43.15
N GLU A 289 -4.51 37.07 -43.99
CA GLU A 289 -5.93 37.23 -43.66
C GLU A 289 -6.62 35.87 -43.73
N ILE A 290 -7.21 35.44 -42.61
CA ILE A 290 -7.98 34.19 -42.54
C ILE A 290 -9.45 34.59 -42.43
N THR A 291 -10.19 34.30 -43.49
CA THR A 291 -11.62 34.65 -43.64
C THR A 291 -12.40 34.24 -42.40
N ASP A 292 -13.18 35.16 -41.85
CA ASP A 292 -14.04 34.98 -40.68
C ASP A 292 -13.32 34.68 -39.34
N VAL A 293 -11.99 34.76 -39.30
CA VAL A 293 -11.18 34.54 -38.08
C VAL A 293 -10.35 35.77 -37.72
N GLY A 294 -9.63 36.37 -38.68
CA GLY A 294 -8.78 37.54 -38.48
C GLY A 294 -7.41 37.44 -39.18
N THR A 295 -6.53 38.42 -38.91
CA THR A 295 -5.19 38.47 -39.52
C THR A 295 -4.15 37.74 -38.66
N LEU A 296 -3.58 36.65 -39.18
CA LEU A 296 -2.36 36.05 -38.63
C LEU A 296 -1.17 36.93 -39.00
N LYS A 297 -0.40 37.38 -38.00
CA LYS A 297 0.85 38.11 -38.19
C LYS A 297 2.01 37.28 -37.69
N VAL A 298 3.01 37.06 -38.56
CA VAL A 298 4.28 36.41 -38.20
C VAL A 298 5.37 37.48 -38.24
N ASP A 299 5.90 37.80 -37.06
CA ASP A 299 6.97 38.78 -36.93
C ASP A 299 8.31 38.28 -37.49
N ILE A 300 9.22 39.21 -37.73
CA ILE A 300 10.58 38.91 -38.19
C ILE A 300 11.32 38.14 -37.09
N GLY A 301 11.88 36.99 -37.46
CA GLY A 301 12.48 36.03 -36.54
C GLY A 301 11.48 35.24 -35.69
N GLN A 302 10.17 35.43 -35.84
CA GLN A 302 9.19 34.53 -35.22
C GLN A 302 9.02 33.28 -36.09
N GLU A 303 9.03 32.12 -35.45
CA GLU A 303 8.74 30.84 -36.10
C GLU A 303 7.26 30.79 -36.52
N PRO A 304 6.95 30.47 -37.79
CA PRO A 304 5.56 30.35 -38.26
C PRO A 304 4.68 29.46 -37.40
N ALA A 305 5.16 28.29 -36.98
CA ALA A 305 4.42 27.37 -36.12
C ALA A 305 3.96 28.03 -34.81
N SER A 306 4.85 28.82 -34.18
CA SER A 306 4.54 29.54 -32.94
C SER A 306 3.52 30.66 -33.17
N ALA A 307 3.64 31.40 -34.27
CA ALA A 307 2.68 32.45 -34.62
C ALA A 307 1.29 31.87 -34.94
N VAL A 308 1.25 30.80 -35.73
CA VAL A 308 0.03 30.06 -36.07
C VAL A 308 -0.64 29.52 -34.81
N ARG A 309 0.12 28.92 -33.89
CA ARG A 309 -0.42 28.48 -32.60
C ARG A 309 -1.00 29.63 -31.79
N GLN A 310 -0.28 30.74 -31.64
CA GLN A 310 -0.78 31.92 -30.91
C GLN A 310 -2.07 32.48 -31.52
N PHE A 311 -2.17 32.48 -32.85
CA PHE A 311 -3.36 32.89 -33.58
C PHE A 311 -4.53 31.94 -33.34
N ILE A 312 -4.32 30.63 -33.47
CA ILE A 312 -5.34 29.59 -33.21
C ILE A 312 -5.83 29.68 -31.76
N ASP A 313 -4.91 29.82 -30.80
CA ASP A 313 -5.23 30.03 -29.39
C ASP A 313 -6.06 31.30 -29.19
N GLY A 314 -5.74 32.39 -29.90
CA GLY A 314 -6.53 33.62 -29.89
C GLY A 314 -7.95 33.42 -30.42
N ALA A 315 -8.07 32.82 -31.60
CA ALA A 315 -9.35 32.56 -32.27
C ALA A 315 -10.26 31.65 -31.45
N LEU A 316 -9.75 30.53 -30.94
CA LEU A 316 -10.52 29.62 -30.07
C LEU A 316 -10.96 30.32 -28.77
N ARG A 317 -10.11 31.20 -28.20
CA ARG A 317 -10.48 32.03 -27.04
C ARG A 317 -11.57 33.05 -27.34
N ASP A 318 -11.69 33.51 -28.58
CA ASP A 318 -12.75 34.42 -29.02
C ASP A 318 -14.03 33.68 -29.46
N GLY A 319 -14.09 32.37 -29.22
CA GLY A 319 -15.25 31.53 -29.53
C GLY A 319 -15.33 31.11 -30.99
N VAL A 320 -14.30 31.38 -31.79
CA VAL A 320 -14.21 30.91 -33.17
C VAL A 320 -13.82 29.43 -33.16
N ALA A 321 -14.70 28.58 -33.67
CA ALA A 321 -14.41 27.15 -33.79
C ALA A 321 -13.41 26.91 -34.95
N LEU A 322 -12.20 26.48 -34.61
CA LEU A 322 -11.18 26.05 -35.57
C LEU A 322 -10.95 24.54 -35.42
N THR A 323 -10.93 23.82 -36.53
CA THR A 323 -10.60 22.39 -36.58
C THR A 323 -9.09 22.18 -36.72
N ASN A 324 -8.62 20.95 -36.47
CA ASN A 324 -7.24 20.58 -36.74
C ASN A 324 -6.89 20.70 -38.24
N GLU A 325 -7.88 20.55 -39.12
CA GLU A 325 -7.71 20.74 -40.56
C GLU A 325 -7.51 22.24 -40.88
N ASP A 326 -8.28 23.13 -40.25
CA ASP A 326 -8.08 24.58 -40.38
C ASP A 326 -6.67 24.98 -39.90
N ALA A 327 -6.24 24.45 -38.75
CA ALA A 327 -4.90 24.67 -38.22
C ALA A 327 -3.80 24.19 -39.18
N ALA A 328 -3.95 23.02 -39.78
CA ALA A 328 -3.01 22.48 -40.77
C ALA A 328 -2.99 23.31 -42.06
N ASN A 329 -4.15 23.81 -42.51
CA ASN A 329 -4.26 24.68 -43.68
C ASN A 329 -3.62 26.04 -43.43
N ILE A 330 -3.88 26.65 -42.26
CA ILE A 330 -3.25 27.91 -41.85
C ILE A 330 -1.73 27.73 -41.79
N MET A 331 -1.25 26.63 -41.20
CA MET A 331 0.18 26.33 -41.15
C MET A 331 0.75 26.18 -42.56
N LYS A 332 0.12 25.39 -43.43
CA LYS A 332 0.56 25.20 -44.81
C LYS A 332 0.66 26.51 -45.57
N SER A 333 -0.38 27.35 -45.53
CA SER A 333 -0.39 28.67 -46.17
C SER A 333 0.67 29.60 -45.58
N THR A 334 0.93 29.52 -44.27
CA THR A 334 2.00 30.30 -43.65
C THR A 334 3.37 29.80 -44.07
N CYS A 335 3.56 28.48 -44.20
CA CYS A 335 4.80 27.85 -44.64
C CYS A 335 5.13 28.10 -46.11
N GLU A 336 4.12 28.32 -46.95
CA GLU A 336 4.27 28.76 -48.35
C GLU A 336 4.80 30.20 -48.42
N LEU A 337 4.51 31.03 -47.40
CA LEU A 337 4.94 32.44 -47.34
C LEU A 337 6.25 32.63 -46.57
N LYS A 338 6.56 31.77 -45.60
CA LYS A 338 7.79 31.81 -44.79
C LYS A 338 8.23 30.41 -44.42
N ARG A 339 9.53 30.12 -44.53
CA ARG A 339 10.08 28.80 -44.21
C ARG A 339 9.71 28.38 -42.78
N CYS A 340 9.04 27.24 -42.67
CA CYS A 340 8.76 26.60 -41.40
C CYS A 340 9.91 25.66 -41.04
N THR A 341 10.47 25.87 -39.85
CA THR A 341 11.53 25.03 -39.30
C THR A 341 10.95 23.94 -38.39
N ASN A 342 9.81 24.21 -37.77
CA ASN A 342 9.12 23.29 -36.87
C ASN A 342 7.74 22.91 -37.40
N PRO A 343 7.27 21.66 -37.18
CA PRO A 343 5.87 21.31 -37.40
C PRO A 343 4.97 22.10 -36.45
N LEU A 344 3.72 22.35 -36.86
CA LEU A 344 2.71 22.91 -35.97
C LEU A 344 2.37 21.86 -34.91
N ASP A 345 2.89 22.08 -33.70
CA ASP A 345 2.53 21.28 -32.54
C ASP A 345 1.20 21.80 -31.99
N LEU A 346 0.18 20.94 -32.04
CA LEU A 346 -1.15 21.21 -31.45
C LEU A 346 -1.34 20.50 -30.10
N GLU A 347 -0.32 19.83 -29.57
CA GLU A 347 -0.41 19.18 -28.28
C GLU A 347 -0.59 20.21 -27.16
N PRO A 348 -1.26 19.84 -26.06
CA PRO A 348 -1.37 20.72 -24.89
C PRO A 348 0.02 21.16 -24.41
N LEU A 349 0.18 22.46 -24.13
CA LEU A 349 1.42 22.96 -23.55
C LEU A 349 1.56 22.39 -22.14
N SER A 350 2.70 21.77 -21.83
CA SER A 350 2.95 21.21 -20.51
C SER A 350 3.95 22.07 -19.74
N LEU A 351 3.63 22.38 -18.49
CA LEU A 351 4.53 23.04 -17.55
C LEU A 351 4.72 22.17 -16.31
N GLN A 352 5.95 21.71 -16.08
CA GLN A 352 6.28 20.99 -14.86
C GLN A 352 6.35 21.96 -13.67
N VAL A 353 5.56 21.69 -12.63
CA VAL A 353 5.51 22.47 -11.38
C VAL A 353 6.22 21.69 -10.28
N GLY A 354 7.55 21.81 -10.24
CA GLY A 354 8.40 21.11 -9.26
C GLY A 354 8.09 19.61 -9.18
N ASN A 355 7.88 19.12 -7.95
CA ASN A 355 7.49 17.74 -7.66
C ASN A 355 5.97 17.55 -7.53
N ILE A 356 5.18 18.59 -7.78
CA ILE A 356 3.72 18.58 -7.55
C ILE A 356 3.00 17.91 -8.72
N GLY A 357 3.45 18.18 -9.96
CA GLY A 357 2.87 17.60 -11.16
C GLY A 357 3.12 18.45 -12.41
N THR A 358 2.41 18.12 -13.47
CA THR A 358 2.47 18.83 -14.76
C THR A 358 1.15 19.53 -15.03
N VAL A 359 1.18 20.85 -15.24
CA VAL A 359 0.02 21.61 -15.74
C VAL A 359 -0.03 21.41 -17.25
N SER A 360 -1.12 20.82 -17.74
CA SER A 360 -1.38 20.68 -19.18
C SER A 360 -2.38 21.75 -19.61
N LEU A 361 -1.98 22.64 -20.52
CA LEU A 361 -2.76 23.73 -21.09
C LEU A 361 -3.27 23.30 -22.47
N PRO A 362 -4.55 22.88 -22.59
CA PRO A 362 -5.17 22.68 -23.89
C PRO A 362 -5.16 23.97 -24.71
N ILE A 363 -5.15 23.83 -26.02
CA ILE A 363 -5.29 24.96 -26.95
C ILE A 363 -6.58 25.73 -26.66
N GLY A 364 -6.50 27.05 -26.68
CA GLY A 364 -7.62 27.96 -26.44
C GLY A 364 -8.09 28.05 -24.98
N SER A 365 -7.45 27.34 -24.04
CA SER A 365 -7.82 27.41 -22.62
C SER A 365 -7.24 28.65 -21.92
N GLU A 366 -8.00 29.23 -20.99
CA GLU A 366 -7.51 30.31 -20.12
C GLU A 366 -6.54 29.73 -19.07
N PRO A 367 -5.27 30.19 -19.02
CA PRO A 367 -4.28 29.59 -18.15
C PRO A 367 -4.65 29.65 -16.67
N ALA A 368 -5.34 30.71 -16.23
CA ALA A 368 -5.82 30.84 -14.87
C ALA A 368 -6.82 29.74 -14.49
N ASP A 369 -7.74 29.38 -15.39
CA ASP A 369 -8.76 28.36 -15.14
C ASP A 369 -8.16 26.94 -15.15
N VAL A 370 -7.17 26.69 -16.01
CA VAL A 370 -6.39 25.45 -16.01
C VAL A 370 -5.57 25.32 -14.74
N PHE A 371 -4.91 26.40 -14.34
CA PHE A 371 -4.09 26.41 -13.13
C PHE A 371 -4.94 26.20 -11.87
N LEU A 372 -6.12 26.82 -11.76
CA LEU A 372 -7.03 26.59 -10.63
C LEU A 372 -7.45 25.12 -10.52
N ARG A 373 -7.79 24.46 -11.64
CA ARG A 373 -8.07 23.02 -11.65
C ARG A 373 -6.86 22.19 -11.24
N PHE A 374 -5.65 22.60 -11.62
CA PHE A 374 -4.43 21.94 -11.18
C PHE A 374 -4.19 22.12 -9.67
N VAL A 375 -4.41 23.32 -9.12
CA VAL A 375 -4.32 23.58 -7.67
C VAL A 375 -5.34 22.72 -6.90
N GLU A 376 -6.55 22.57 -7.43
CA GLU A 376 -7.58 21.68 -6.88
C GLU A 376 -7.13 20.22 -6.87
N GLN A 377 -6.59 19.71 -7.99
CA GLN A 377 -6.07 18.35 -8.08
C GLN A 377 -4.88 18.11 -7.14
N ALA A 378 -3.95 19.07 -7.05
CA ALA A 378 -2.82 19.00 -6.13
C ALA A 378 -3.30 18.93 -4.67
N ARG A 379 -4.32 19.72 -4.32
CA ARG A 379 -4.93 19.70 -2.99
C ARG A 379 -5.60 18.36 -2.69
N ALA A 380 -6.35 17.81 -3.64
CA ALA A 380 -6.96 16.48 -3.50
C ALA A 380 -5.90 15.38 -3.29
N ALA A 381 -4.68 15.57 -3.80
CA ALA A 381 -3.53 14.71 -3.58
C ALA A 381 -2.73 15.04 -2.29
N GLY A 382 -3.22 15.94 -1.44
CA GLY A 382 -2.59 16.32 -0.17
C GLY A 382 -1.43 17.32 -0.30
N THR A 383 -1.26 17.96 -1.45
CA THR A 383 -0.21 18.95 -1.71
C THR A 383 -0.81 20.34 -1.88
N SER A 384 -0.31 21.35 -1.15
CA SER A 384 -0.75 22.73 -1.32
C SER A 384 0.26 23.52 -2.16
N ILE A 385 -0.24 24.49 -2.93
CA ILE A 385 0.57 25.43 -3.71
C ILE A 385 0.40 26.80 -3.07
N GLY A 386 1.47 27.34 -2.48
CA GLY A 386 1.44 28.64 -1.84
C GLY A 386 1.34 29.79 -2.86
N ALA A 387 0.97 30.99 -2.38
CA ALA A 387 0.81 32.18 -3.23
C ALA A 387 2.08 32.55 -4.03
N GLN A 388 3.27 32.36 -3.45
CA GLN A 388 4.55 32.63 -4.13
C GLN A 388 4.78 31.67 -5.30
N ASP A 389 4.61 30.37 -5.07
CA ASP A 389 4.73 29.35 -6.12
C ASP A 389 3.68 29.55 -7.20
N ALA A 390 2.45 29.88 -6.81
CA ALA A 390 1.36 30.21 -7.72
C ALA A 390 1.68 31.42 -8.60
N THR A 391 2.33 32.45 -8.05
CA THR A 391 2.79 33.62 -8.83
C THR A 391 3.79 33.20 -9.90
N VAL A 392 4.81 32.42 -9.52
CA VAL A 392 5.87 31.96 -10.45
C VAL A 392 5.28 31.06 -11.54
N VAL A 393 4.37 30.15 -11.17
CA VAL A 393 3.69 29.28 -12.13
C VAL A 393 2.81 30.09 -13.06
N MET A 394 2.01 31.02 -12.54
CA MET A 394 1.17 31.87 -13.38
C MET A 394 1.98 32.78 -14.30
N GLU A 395 3.06 33.39 -13.86
CA GLU A 395 3.95 34.18 -14.72
C GLU A 395 4.50 33.35 -15.88
N ARG A 396 4.88 32.09 -15.62
CA ARG A 396 5.33 31.16 -16.66
C ARG A 396 4.21 30.76 -17.60
N LEU A 397 3.05 30.37 -17.08
CA LEU A 397 1.88 30.01 -17.89
C LEU A 397 1.42 31.20 -18.75
N CYS A 398 1.36 32.41 -18.18
CA CYS A 398 1.01 33.63 -18.89
C CYS A 398 2.06 34.06 -19.92
N GLY A 399 3.33 33.69 -19.70
CA GLY A 399 4.41 33.86 -20.68
C GLY A 399 4.33 32.89 -21.85
N MET A 400 3.71 31.72 -21.65
CA MET A 400 3.44 30.73 -22.71
C MET A 400 2.18 31.07 -23.52
N THR A 401 1.12 31.49 -22.83
CA THR A 401 -0.16 31.89 -23.44
C THR A 401 -0.72 33.11 -22.71
N PRO A 402 -1.16 34.19 -23.39
CA PRO A 402 -1.64 35.40 -22.71
C PRO A 402 -2.81 35.12 -21.76
N CYS A 403 -2.72 35.57 -20.52
CA CYS A 403 -3.78 35.46 -19.51
C CYS A 403 -4.76 36.64 -19.60
N ARG A 404 -6.07 36.36 -19.56
CA ARG A 404 -7.12 37.40 -19.44
C ARG A 404 -7.55 37.61 -17.99
N LYS A 405 -7.51 36.55 -17.19
CA LYS A 405 -7.91 36.61 -15.78
C LYS A 405 -6.68 36.85 -14.90
N VAL A 406 -6.73 37.94 -14.13
CA VAL A 406 -5.78 38.13 -13.03
C VAL A 406 -6.26 37.26 -11.87
N LEU A 407 -5.46 36.24 -11.53
CA LEU A 407 -5.68 35.46 -10.32
C LEU A 407 -5.39 36.34 -9.10
N ASN A 408 -6.39 36.50 -8.23
CA ASN A 408 -6.17 37.14 -6.95
C ASN A 408 -5.45 36.15 -6.02
N LEU A 409 -4.15 36.35 -5.83
CA LEU A 409 -3.31 35.51 -4.98
C LEU A 409 -3.27 35.99 -3.51
N ASN A 410 -3.98 37.07 -3.19
CA ASN A 410 -4.06 37.55 -1.81
C ASN A 410 -4.97 36.62 -0.97
N PRO A 411 -4.65 36.42 0.32
CA PRO A 411 -5.52 35.70 1.23
C PRO A 411 -6.92 36.33 1.27
N ALA A 412 -7.96 35.51 1.19
CA ALA A 412 -9.32 35.99 1.42
C ALA A 412 -9.51 36.20 2.92
N THR A 413 -9.83 37.43 3.32
CA THR A 413 -10.04 37.76 4.75
C THR A 413 -11.51 38.06 5.00
N LEU A 414 -12.06 37.49 6.07
CA LEU A 414 -13.42 37.72 6.52
C LEU A 414 -13.42 38.01 8.02
N ASN A 415 -13.77 39.24 8.40
CA ASN A 415 -13.96 39.59 9.81
C ASN A 415 -15.36 39.18 10.27
N VAL A 416 -15.44 38.27 11.24
CA VAL A 416 -16.67 37.83 11.89
C VAL A 416 -16.84 38.63 13.18
N THR A 417 -17.79 39.57 13.14
CA THR A 417 -18.04 40.53 14.23
C THR A 417 -18.18 39.82 15.58
N GLY A 418 -17.31 40.19 16.54
CA GLY A 418 -17.36 39.67 17.90
C GLY A 418 -16.69 38.31 18.13
N VAL A 419 -16.14 37.68 17.08
CA VAL A 419 -15.42 36.40 17.20
C VAL A 419 -13.96 36.55 16.77
N GLY A 420 -13.70 37.07 15.56
CA GLY A 420 -12.35 37.21 15.02
C GLY A 420 -12.31 37.27 13.49
N THR A 421 -11.10 37.29 12.92
CA THR A 421 -10.89 37.29 11.47
C THR A 421 -10.50 35.91 10.97
N ILE A 422 -11.16 35.46 9.91
CA ILE A 422 -10.80 34.26 9.14
C ILE A 422 -9.90 34.70 7.99
N GLU A 423 -8.72 34.13 7.88
CA GLU A 423 -7.81 34.34 6.76
C GLU A 423 -7.65 33.02 6.01
N VAL A 424 -8.13 32.97 4.77
CA VAL A 424 -7.99 31.80 3.88
C VAL A 424 -6.81 32.05 2.94
N PRO A 425 -5.66 31.37 3.14
CA PRO A 425 -4.51 31.51 2.26
C PRO A 425 -4.85 31.08 0.82
N PHE A 426 -4.14 31.62 -0.17
CA PHE A 426 -4.27 31.14 -1.55
C PHE A 426 -4.01 29.63 -1.60
N GLY A 427 -4.90 28.92 -2.30
CA GLY A 427 -4.81 27.47 -2.45
C GLY A 427 -5.33 26.67 -1.24
N ALA A 428 -5.71 27.29 -0.13
CA ALA A 428 -6.42 26.63 0.96
C ALA A 428 -7.91 26.43 0.60
N GLU A 429 -8.51 25.36 1.13
CA GLU A 429 -9.95 25.14 1.05
C GLU A 429 -10.66 25.98 2.12
N PRO A 430 -11.58 26.88 1.77
CA PRO A 430 -12.29 27.71 2.74
C PRO A 430 -12.98 26.90 3.82
N ALA A 431 -13.60 25.77 3.48
CA ALA A 431 -14.26 24.90 4.45
C ALA A 431 -13.31 24.33 5.50
N ASP A 432 -12.10 23.94 5.10
CA ASP A 432 -11.10 23.38 6.01
C ASP A 432 -10.59 24.49 6.97
N VAL A 433 -10.33 25.70 6.46
CA VAL A 433 -9.93 26.87 7.27
C VAL A 433 -11.04 27.30 8.23
N VAL A 434 -12.29 27.35 7.74
CA VAL A 434 -13.45 27.68 8.58
C VAL A 434 -13.63 26.62 9.66
N THR A 435 -13.43 25.33 9.36
CA THR A 435 -13.52 24.26 10.36
C THR A 435 -12.50 24.44 11.48
N SER A 436 -11.23 24.67 11.15
CA SER A 436 -10.20 24.94 12.16
C SER A 436 -10.49 26.22 12.96
N TRP A 437 -10.91 27.30 12.29
CA TRP A 437 -11.30 28.54 12.96
C TRP A 437 -12.49 28.35 13.91
N LEU A 438 -13.48 27.53 13.54
CA LEU A 438 -14.62 27.21 14.40
C LEU A 438 -14.20 26.42 15.65
N GLU A 439 -13.23 25.51 15.52
CA GLU A 439 -12.66 24.77 16.65
C GLU A 439 -11.97 25.74 17.63
N GLU A 440 -11.13 26.65 17.11
CA GLU A 440 -10.47 27.69 17.92
C GLU A 440 -11.48 28.62 18.60
N ALA A 441 -12.50 29.07 17.87
CA ALA A 441 -13.53 29.95 18.42
C ALA A 441 -14.35 29.25 19.52
N ARG A 442 -14.68 27.97 19.36
CA ARG A 442 -15.36 27.20 20.41
C ARG A 442 -14.48 26.97 21.62
N ALA A 443 -13.20 26.67 21.42
CA ALA A 443 -12.24 26.56 22.52
C ALA A 443 -12.10 27.88 23.31
N ALA A 444 -12.30 29.02 22.64
CA ALA A 444 -12.36 30.34 23.26
C ALA A 444 -13.73 30.68 23.90
N GLY A 445 -14.71 29.77 23.84
CA GLY A 445 -16.02 29.93 24.47
C GLY A 445 -17.09 30.59 23.62
N TYR A 446 -16.84 30.81 22.32
CA TYR A 446 -17.85 31.36 21.40
C TYR A 446 -18.84 30.28 20.94
N THR A 447 -20.14 30.58 20.98
CA THR A 447 -21.19 29.75 20.40
C THR A 447 -21.51 30.22 18.99
N ILE A 448 -21.19 29.40 17.99
CA ILE A 448 -21.41 29.71 16.56
C ILE A 448 -22.41 28.71 16.01
N ASP A 449 -23.60 29.20 15.63
CA ASP A 449 -24.64 28.37 15.04
C ASP A 449 -24.38 28.08 13.54
N GLY A 450 -25.07 27.06 13.03
CA GLY A 450 -24.91 26.63 11.63
C GLY A 450 -25.37 27.66 10.59
N GLY A 451 -26.24 28.61 10.96
CA GLY A 451 -26.66 29.70 10.08
C GLY A 451 -25.54 30.71 9.85
N LEU A 452 -24.85 31.10 10.92
CA LEU A 452 -23.66 31.96 10.82
C LEU A 452 -22.53 31.28 10.03
N VAL A 453 -22.34 29.97 10.17
CA VAL A 453 -21.35 29.24 9.37
C VAL A 453 -21.72 29.19 7.89
N ALA A 454 -23.00 29.02 7.56
CA ALA A 454 -23.45 29.11 6.18
C ALA A 454 -23.20 30.51 5.59
N GLU A 455 -23.47 31.57 6.35
CA GLU A 455 -23.15 32.95 5.93
C GLU A 455 -21.64 33.17 5.72
N ILE A 456 -20.81 32.66 6.65
CA ILE A 456 -19.35 32.73 6.55
C ILE A 456 -18.88 32.02 5.27
N MET A 457 -19.39 30.81 5.01
CA MET A 457 -19.05 30.06 3.81
C MET A 457 -19.51 30.79 2.55
N ASP A 458 -20.76 31.26 2.46
CA ASP A 458 -21.25 32.02 1.31
C ASP A 458 -20.37 33.25 1.00
N ARG A 459 -19.96 33.99 2.04
CA ARG A 459 -19.10 35.18 1.89
C ARG A 459 -17.68 34.82 1.45
N LEU A 460 -17.09 33.75 1.97
CA LEU A 460 -15.77 33.28 1.55
C LEU A 460 -15.83 32.70 0.13
N CYS A 461 -16.84 31.90 -0.18
CA CYS A 461 -17.03 31.28 -1.49
C CYS A 461 -17.33 32.29 -2.61
N ALA A 462 -17.83 33.47 -2.26
CA ALA A 462 -18.00 34.58 -3.20
C ALA A 462 -16.66 35.22 -3.64
N VAL A 463 -15.61 35.10 -2.83
CA VAL A 463 -14.30 35.72 -3.10
C VAL A 463 -13.18 34.73 -3.40
N THR A 464 -13.35 33.47 -3.01
CA THR A 464 -12.41 32.37 -3.29
C THR A 464 -13.18 31.11 -3.70
N PRO A 465 -12.69 30.29 -4.65
CA PRO A 465 -13.34 29.04 -5.02
C PRO A 465 -13.48 28.10 -3.81
N CYS A 466 -14.70 27.63 -3.56
CA CYS A 466 -15.01 26.61 -2.58
C CYS A 466 -15.31 25.29 -3.29
N PHE A 467 -14.71 24.22 -2.79
CA PHE A 467 -14.89 22.88 -3.34
C PHE A 467 -15.55 21.95 -2.34
N LYS A 468 -15.56 22.33 -1.05
CA LYS A 468 -16.30 21.66 0.01
C LYS A 468 -17.30 22.64 0.63
N ASN A 469 -18.45 22.12 1.01
CA ASN A 469 -19.32 22.81 1.96
C ASN A 469 -18.95 22.37 3.38
N VAL A 470 -19.00 23.31 4.33
CA VAL A 470 -19.04 22.94 5.74
C VAL A 470 -20.43 22.40 6.01
N ASP A 471 -20.54 21.12 6.32
CA ASP A 471 -21.82 20.51 6.63
C ASP A 471 -22.31 20.99 8.00
N THR A 472 -23.21 21.97 7.97
CA THR A 472 -23.83 22.58 9.14
C THR A 472 -25.09 21.85 9.61
N SER A 473 -25.49 20.78 8.91
CA SER A 473 -26.69 20.04 9.28
C SER A 473 -26.46 19.18 10.53
N PRO A 474 -27.47 19.01 11.41
CA PRO A 474 -27.37 18.03 12.49
C PRO A 474 -27.20 16.64 11.87
N TYR A 475 -26.21 15.88 12.34
CA TYR A 475 -26.12 14.48 11.95
C TYR A 475 -27.08 13.66 12.81
N GLU A 476 -27.99 12.93 12.18
CA GLU A 476 -28.95 12.08 12.88
C GLU A 476 -28.66 10.61 12.61
N LEU A 477 -28.37 9.85 13.67
CA LEU A 477 -28.20 8.41 13.64
C LEU A 477 -29.42 7.72 14.25
N ASN A 478 -30.22 7.06 13.43
CA ASN A 478 -31.35 6.27 13.92
C ASN A 478 -30.86 4.89 14.42
N VAL A 479 -31.00 4.65 15.72
CA VAL A 479 -30.65 3.38 16.38
C VAL A 479 -31.94 2.56 16.51
N THR A 480 -32.06 1.53 15.69
CA THR A 480 -33.24 0.66 15.62
C THR A 480 -33.63 0.15 17.02
N GLY A 481 -34.88 0.42 17.41
CA GLY A 481 -35.45 -0.02 18.69
C GLY A 481 -35.07 0.83 19.90
N VAL A 482 -34.27 1.89 19.73
CA VAL A 482 -33.85 2.78 20.82
C VAL A 482 -34.29 4.23 20.58
N GLY A 483 -34.01 4.78 19.39
CA GLY A 483 -34.32 6.18 19.05
C GLY A 483 -33.24 6.81 18.18
N THR A 484 -33.32 8.12 17.97
CA THR A 484 -32.38 8.87 17.12
C THR A 484 -31.36 9.65 17.95
N VAL A 485 -30.07 9.48 17.66
CA VAL A 485 -28.99 10.34 18.18
C VAL A 485 -28.85 11.52 17.24
N ALA A 486 -29.23 12.72 17.68
CA ALA A 486 -28.93 13.95 16.96
C ALA A 486 -27.62 14.54 17.49
N VAL A 487 -26.66 14.76 16.60
CA VAL A 487 -25.40 15.48 16.85
C VAL A 487 -25.52 16.85 16.20
N PRO A 488 -25.89 17.90 16.95
CA PRO A 488 -25.96 19.25 16.42
C PRO A 488 -24.59 19.71 15.92
N PHE A 489 -24.59 20.64 14.97
CA PHE A 489 -23.37 21.22 14.46
C PHE A 489 -22.52 21.83 15.59
N GLY A 490 -21.26 21.40 15.66
CA GLY A 490 -20.31 21.88 16.64
C GLY A 490 -20.39 21.27 18.04
N VAL A 491 -21.27 20.30 18.23
CA VAL A 491 -21.31 19.49 19.44
C VAL A 491 -20.43 18.27 19.23
N GLU A 492 -19.59 17.96 20.20
CA GLU A 492 -18.78 16.74 20.21
C GLU A 492 -19.70 15.51 20.10
N PRO A 493 -19.47 14.60 19.13
CA PRO A 493 -20.34 13.43 18.97
C PRO A 493 -20.41 12.55 20.22
N ALA A 494 -19.32 12.46 20.99
CA ALA A 494 -19.29 11.76 22.27
C ALA A 494 -20.31 12.33 23.28
N ASP A 495 -20.44 13.66 23.39
CA ASP A 495 -21.40 14.29 24.32
C ASP A 495 -22.85 14.03 23.91
N SER A 496 -23.10 13.90 22.60
CA SER A 496 -24.42 13.57 22.06
C SER A 496 -24.75 12.09 22.28
N ALA A 497 -23.79 11.20 22.07
CA ALA A 497 -23.92 9.79 22.39
C ALA A 497 -24.13 9.55 23.88
N GLU A 498 -23.41 10.24 24.76
CA GLU A 498 -23.56 10.16 26.21
C GLU A 498 -24.97 10.55 26.65
N ARG A 499 -25.48 11.69 26.16
CA ARG A 499 -26.86 12.12 26.42
C ARG A 499 -27.89 11.14 25.88
N PHE A 500 -27.64 10.56 24.70
CA PHE A 500 -28.50 9.54 24.12
C PHE A 500 -28.51 8.26 24.97
N PHE A 501 -27.35 7.77 25.40
CA PHE A 501 -27.25 6.59 26.26
C PHE A 501 -27.96 6.81 27.59
N LEU A 502 -27.82 7.98 28.21
CA LEU A 502 -28.56 8.35 29.41
C LEU A 502 -30.08 8.41 29.18
N SER A 503 -30.52 8.93 28.03
CA SER A 503 -31.94 8.99 27.66
C SER A 503 -32.53 7.61 27.40
N ALA A 504 -31.83 6.76 26.63
CA ALA A 504 -32.23 5.38 26.37
C ALA A 504 -32.37 4.60 27.68
N ARG A 505 -31.42 4.78 28.60
CA ARG A 505 -31.44 4.18 29.93
C ARG A 505 -32.64 4.62 30.75
N LYS A 506 -32.95 5.93 30.74
CA LYS A 506 -34.16 6.48 31.39
C LYS A 506 -35.46 5.90 30.82
N ALA A 507 -35.46 5.52 29.55
CA ALA A 507 -36.59 4.85 28.89
C ALA A 507 -36.63 3.33 29.14
N GLY A 508 -35.72 2.78 29.95
CA GLY A 508 -35.63 1.35 30.23
C GLY A 508 -34.96 0.52 29.13
N VAL A 509 -34.30 1.16 28.17
CA VAL A 509 -33.58 0.49 27.07
C VAL A 509 -32.09 0.44 27.40
N MET A 510 -31.55 -0.77 27.58
CA MET A 510 -30.13 -0.97 27.87
C MET A 510 -29.35 -1.18 26.58
N ILE A 511 -28.36 -0.33 26.34
CA ILE A 511 -27.45 -0.42 25.18
C ILE A 511 -26.16 -1.09 25.65
N GLY A 512 -25.84 -2.27 25.10
CA GLY A 512 -24.60 -2.97 25.43
C GLY A 512 -23.35 -2.29 24.89
N ALA A 513 -22.18 -2.62 25.44
CA ALA A 513 -20.89 -2.05 25.05
C ALA A 513 -20.60 -2.14 23.54
N GLU A 514 -20.95 -3.27 22.91
CA GLU A 514 -20.76 -3.46 21.47
C GLU A 514 -21.62 -2.48 20.66
N THR A 515 -22.91 -2.37 20.96
CA THR A 515 -23.82 -1.42 20.30
C THR A 515 -23.42 0.02 20.56
N ALA A 516 -22.97 0.36 21.78
CA ALA A 516 -22.45 1.69 22.09
C ALA A 516 -21.17 2.01 21.31
N THR A 517 -20.29 1.02 21.13
CA THR A 517 -19.09 1.14 20.28
C THR A 517 -19.47 1.34 18.81
N GLN A 518 -20.46 0.60 18.31
CA GLN A 518 -20.96 0.77 16.94
C GLN A 518 -21.59 2.15 16.74
N ILE A 519 -22.36 2.65 17.71
CA ILE A 519 -22.92 4.00 17.69
C ILE A 519 -21.79 5.03 17.67
N MET A 520 -20.80 4.92 18.57
CA MET A 520 -19.65 5.82 18.60
C MET A 520 -18.86 5.79 17.29
N ASN A 521 -18.59 4.61 16.74
CA ASN A 521 -17.89 4.49 15.45
C ASN A 521 -18.68 5.11 14.31
N ALA A 522 -20.00 4.90 14.24
CA ALA A 522 -20.85 5.50 13.23
C ALA A 522 -20.86 7.04 13.34
N LEU A 523 -21.00 7.57 14.56
CA LEU A 523 -20.94 9.00 14.82
C LEU A 523 -19.56 9.58 14.47
N CYS A 524 -18.47 8.92 14.86
CA CYS A 524 -17.10 9.37 14.61
C CYS A 524 -16.64 9.19 13.15
N GLN A 525 -17.27 8.30 12.39
CA GLN A 525 -17.09 8.22 10.93
C GLN A 525 -17.81 9.36 10.22
N ALA A 526 -18.97 9.80 10.73
CA ALA A 526 -19.74 10.89 10.15
C ALA A 526 -19.26 12.28 10.57
N ARG A 527 -18.67 12.42 11.76
CA ARG A 527 -18.19 13.67 12.35
C ARG A 527 -16.87 13.44 13.08
N THR A 528 -15.95 14.39 13.04
CA THR A 528 -14.70 14.33 13.81
C THR A 528 -15.01 14.23 15.30
N CYS A 529 -14.47 13.19 15.96
CA CYS A 529 -14.55 13.01 17.41
C CYS A 529 -13.23 13.44 18.05
N ASN A 530 -13.28 14.38 18.97
CA ASN A 530 -12.11 14.78 19.77
C ASN A 530 -11.94 13.90 21.01
N ARG A 531 -13.01 13.18 21.40
CA ARG A 531 -13.04 12.27 22.56
C ARG A 531 -13.67 10.94 22.16
N LEU A 532 -13.00 9.84 22.45
CA LEU A 532 -13.67 8.54 22.50
C LEU A 532 -14.41 8.45 23.84
N LEU A 533 -15.67 8.02 23.81
CA LEU A 533 -16.40 7.70 25.03
C LEU A 533 -15.67 6.56 25.73
N ASP A 534 -15.38 6.73 27.02
CA ASP A 534 -14.83 5.65 27.82
C ASP A 534 -15.93 4.62 28.07
N LEU A 535 -15.94 3.57 27.26
CA LEU A 535 -16.86 2.43 27.37
C LEU A 535 -16.29 1.33 28.30
N SER A 536 -15.23 1.63 29.04
CA SER A 536 -14.61 0.68 29.97
C SER A 536 -15.59 0.26 31.07
N PRO A 537 -15.49 -0.98 31.58
CA PRO A 537 -16.25 -1.42 32.73
C PRO A 537 -16.04 -0.47 33.92
N LEU A 538 -17.11 -0.20 34.67
CA LEU A 538 -17.02 0.58 35.89
C LEU A 538 -16.46 -0.32 37.00
N THR A 539 -15.20 -0.12 37.36
CA THR A 539 -14.57 -0.81 38.48
C THR A 539 -14.78 -0.04 39.78
N ILE A 540 -15.30 -0.73 40.80
CA ILE A 540 -15.48 -0.21 42.15
C ILE A 540 -14.59 -1.01 43.09
N ASN A 541 -13.74 -0.30 43.82
CA ASN A 541 -12.93 -0.90 44.87
C ASN A 541 -13.84 -1.29 46.05
N ILE A 542 -13.94 -2.59 46.31
CA ILE A 542 -14.74 -3.19 47.40
C ILE A 542 -13.87 -3.71 48.54
N SER A 543 -12.56 -3.44 48.53
CA SER A 543 -11.64 -3.81 49.62
C SER A 543 -12.13 -3.40 51.02
N PRO A 544 -12.82 -2.25 51.23
CA PRO A 544 -13.36 -1.90 52.54
C PRO A 544 -14.44 -2.86 53.08
N LEU A 545 -15.06 -3.67 52.21
CA LEU A 545 -16.17 -4.57 52.54
C LEU A 545 -15.71 -5.97 52.98
N ASN A 546 -14.40 -6.26 52.98
CA ASN A 546 -13.82 -7.51 53.47
C ASN A 546 -14.43 -8.79 52.85
N ILE A 547 -14.85 -8.74 51.59
CA ILE A 547 -15.38 -9.90 50.86
C ILE A 547 -14.19 -10.79 50.46
N SER A 548 -14.14 -12.01 51.02
CA SER A 548 -12.96 -12.88 50.92
C SER A 548 -12.59 -13.20 49.46
N GLY A 549 -11.39 -12.79 49.04
CA GLY A 549 -10.85 -13.09 47.70
C GLY A 549 -11.19 -12.07 46.62
N TYR A 550 -11.92 -11.00 46.93
CA TYR A 550 -12.34 -9.98 45.96
C TYR A 550 -11.97 -8.58 46.43
N THR A 551 -11.21 -7.84 45.62
CA THR A 551 -10.84 -6.44 45.88
C THR A 551 -11.64 -5.45 45.05
N GLU A 552 -12.24 -5.93 43.95
CA GLU A 552 -12.92 -5.10 42.96
C GLU A 552 -14.24 -5.74 42.50
N PHE A 553 -15.25 -4.89 42.34
CA PHE A 553 -16.49 -5.21 41.64
C PHE A 553 -16.45 -4.53 40.27
N VAL A 554 -16.63 -5.29 39.20
CA VAL A 554 -16.60 -4.78 37.82
C VAL A 554 -18.01 -4.83 37.25
N LEU A 555 -18.54 -3.67 36.87
CA LEU A 555 -19.83 -3.57 36.18
C LEU A 555 -19.61 -3.28 34.70
N GLU A 556 -20.04 -4.21 33.85
CA GLU A 556 -19.94 -4.05 32.40
C GLU A 556 -20.74 -2.85 31.89
N PHE A 557 -20.24 -2.17 30.85
CA PHE A 557 -20.95 -1.05 30.25
C PHE A 557 -22.33 -1.48 29.71
N GLY A 558 -23.37 -0.75 30.10
CA GLY A 558 -24.74 -1.07 29.73
C GLY A 558 -25.37 -2.19 30.55
N GLN A 559 -24.68 -2.75 31.55
CA GLN A 559 -25.29 -3.64 32.52
C GLN A 559 -26.08 -2.83 33.57
N GLU A 560 -27.21 -3.40 34.02
CA GLU A 560 -28.00 -2.83 35.10
C GLU A 560 -27.32 -3.17 36.44
N PRO A 561 -27.12 -2.19 37.34
CA PRO A 561 -26.37 -2.38 38.60
C PRO A 561 -26.85 -3.54 39.46
N ALA A 562 -28.17 -3.72 39.63
CA ALA A 562 -28.72 -4.79 40.44
C ALA A 562 -28.42 -6.18 39.82
N LYS A 563 -28.50 -6.31 38.49
CA LYS A 563 -28.14 -7.52 37.76
C LYS A 563 -26.64 -7.83 37.83
N GLY A 564 -25.79 -6.82 37.69
CA GLY A 564 -24.34 -6.97 37.85
C GLY A 564 -23.96 -7.42 39.25
N LEU A 565 -24.57 -6.79 40.27
CA LEU A 565 -24.37 -7.17 41.66
C LEU A 565 -24.87 -8.59 41.96
N ALA A 566 -26.02 -9.00 41.41
CA ALA A 566 -26.51 -10.37 41.57
C ALA A 566 -25.53 -11.41 40.98
N GLN A 567 -24.99 -11.16 39.79
CA GLN A 567 -23.99 -12.04 39.17
C GLN A 567 -22.68 -12.10 39.97
N PHE A 568 -22.26 -10.97 40.53
CA PHE A 568 -21.09 -10.92 41.40
C PHE A 568 -21.32 -11.73 42.68
N VAL A 569 -22.46 -11.55 43.35
CA VAL A 569 -22.84 -12.34 44.54
C VAL A 569 -22.86 -13.83 44.20
N ASP A 570 -23.46 -14.22 43.07
CA ASP A 570 -23.45 -15.61 42.60
C ASP A 570 -22.02 -16.16 42.43
N GLY A 571 -21.10 -15.37 41.87
CA GLY A 571 -19.69 -15.75 41.70
C GLY A 571 -18.93 -15.90 43.02
N VAL A 572 -19.16 -14.98 43.97
CA VAL A 572 -18.57 -15.04 45.32
C VAL A 572 -19.06 -16.29 46.05
N VAL A 573 -20.37 -16.57 46.01
CA VAL A 573 -20.98 -17.74 46.67
C VAL A 573 -20.51 -19.05 46.04
N ALA A 574 -20.46 -19.13 44.70
CA ALA A 574 -19.95 -20.30 44.01
C ALA A 574 -18.49 -20.63 44.39
N SER A 575 -17.69 -19.60 44.70
CA SER A 575 -16.30 -19.72 45.15
C SER A 575 -16.16 -20.05 46.64
N GLY A 576 -17.26 -20.21 47.37
CA GLY A 576 -17.28 -20.50 48.81
C GLY A 576 -17.20 -19.27 49.73
N GLY A 577 -17.27 -18.05 49.17
CA GLY A 577 -17.41 -16.82 49.93
C GLY A 577 -18.87 -16.54 50.33
N SER A 578 -19.10 -15.40 50.97
CA SER A 578 -20.44 -14.87 51.25
C SER A 578 -20.46 -13.36 51.08
N VAL A 579 -21.60 -12.82 50.67
CA VAL A 579 -21.84 -11.36 50.62
C VAL A 579 -23.05 -11.05 51.48
N THR A 580 -22.87 -10.24 52.52
CA THR A 580 -23.99 -9.85 53.39
C THR A 580 -24.94 -8.88 52.70
N GLY A 581 -26.19 -8.79 53.18
CA GLY A 581 -27.14 -7.81 52.67
C GLY A 581 -26.65 -6.36 52.78
N ASP A 582 -25.92 -6.03 53.85
CA ASP A 582 -25.34 -4.70 54.06
C ASP A 582 -24.18 -4.42 53.10
N GLU A 583 -23.34 -5.41 52.80
CA GLU A 583 -22.28 -5.32 51.80
C GLU A 583 -22.87 -5.13 50.40
N ALA A 584 -23.87 -5.93 50.02
CA ALA A 584 -24.56 -5.79 48.74
C ALA A 584 -25.24 -4.41 48.62
N THR A 585 -25.89 -3.93 49.68
CA THR A 585 -26.50 -2.59 49.71
C THR A 585 -25.45 -1.50 49.58
N SER A 586 -24.28 -1.65 50.22
CA SER A 586 -23.17 -0.70 50.14
C SER A 586 -22.55 -0.65 48.74
N ILE A 587 -22.37 -1.81 48.09
CA ILE A 587 -21.92 -1.89 46.70
C ILE A 587 -22.93 -1.22 45.78
N LEU A 588 -24.22 -1.58 45.93
CA LEU A 588 -25.28 -1.00 45.11
C LEU A 588 -25.35 0.52 45.27
N LYS A 589 -25.30 1.03 46.50
CA LYS A 589 -25.29 2.47 46.76
C LYS A 589 -24.10 3.18 46.10
N ALA A 590 -22.89 2.62 46.24
CA ALA A 590 -21.69 3.18 45.61
C ALA A 590 -21.78 3.21 44.07
N ILE A 591 -22.46 2.22 43.47
CA ILE A 591 -22.76 2.21 42.03
C ILE A 591 -23.82 3.25 41.70
N CYS A 592 -24.93 3.28 42.44
CA CYS A 592 -26.07 4.13 42.17
C CYS A 592 -25.75 5.63 42.33
N ASP A 593 -24.76 5.97 43.17
CA ASP A 593 -24.25 7.33 43.31
C ASP A 593 -23.46 7.79 42.08
N ARG A 594 -22.96 6.85 41.26
CA ARG A 594 -22.18 7.12 40.04
C ARG A 594 -22.99 6.95 38.75
N ILE A 595 -23.94 6.02 38.74
CA ILE A 595 -24.80 5.72 37.58
C ILE A 595 -26.24 5.47 38.03
N ALA A 596 -27.22 5.92 37.25
CA ALA A 596 -28.63 5.74 37.60
C ALA A 596 -29.01 4.24 37.71
N CYS A 597 -29.58 3.86 38.84
CA CYS A 597 -30.15 2.53 39.09
C CYS A 597 -31.65 2.55 38.83
N PHE A 598 -32.12 1.61 38.01
CA PHE A 598 -33.53 1.56 37.55
C PHE A 598 -34.32 0.44 38.22
N VAL A 599 -33.64 -0.62 38.64
CA VAL A 599 -34.27 -1.72 39.37
C VAL A 599 -33.86 -1.58 40.83
N PRO A 600 -34.80 -1.40 41.77
CA PRO A 600 -34.49 -1.60 43.17
C PRO A 600 -34.07 -3.05 43.34
N LEU A 601 -32.83 -3.29 43.76
CA LEU A 601 -32.42 -4.63 44.16
C LEU A 601 -33.22 -4.96 45.43
N ASP A 602 -34.20 -5.84 45.30
CA ASP A 602 -34.96 -6.33 46.43
C ASP A 602 -34.07 -7.31 47.21
N VAL A 603 -33.29 -6.77 48.16
CA VAL A 603 -32.46 -7.55 49.10
C VAL A 603 -33.29 -8.23 50.21
N ASN A 604 -34.63 -8.32 50.06
CA ASN A 604 -35.55 -8.90 51.06
C ASN A 604 -35.76 -10.42 50.94
N PRO A 605 -36.43 -10.99 51.96
CA PRO A 605 -35.86 -11.50 53.19
C PRO A 605 -35.18 -12.87 52.94
N PRO A 606 -34.38 -13.39 53.90
CA PRO A 606 -33.89 -14.74 53.79
C PRO A 606 -35.02 -15.72 53.46
N VAL A 607 -34.78 -16.65 52.54
CA VAL A 607 -35.81 -17.65 52.21
C VAL A 607 -36.09 -18.45 53.46
N THR A 608 -37.28 -18.20 54.02
CA THR A 608 -37.74 -18.81 55.25
C THR A 608 -38.68 -19.95 54.87
N LEU A 609 -38.26 -21.17 55.16
CA LEU A 609 -39.05 -22.38 54.99
C LEU A 609 -39.43 -22.89 56.37
N THR A 610 -40.71 -22.79 56.74
CA THR A 610 -41.22 -23.45 57.94
C THR A 610 -41.42 -24.93 57.62
N VAL A 611 -40.73 -25.80 58.35
CA VAL A 611 -40.88 -27.25 58.29
C VAL A 611 -41.75 -27.68 59.46
N ASP A 612 -42.93 -28.20 59.15
CA ASP A 612 -43.94 -28.58 60.13
C ASP A 612 -43.35 -29.48 61.22
N ASN A 613 -43.57 -29.12 62.49
CA ASN A 613 -43.10 -29.82 63.69
C ASN A 613 -41.57 -29.90 63.88
N VAL A 614 -40.78 -29.17 63.07
CA VAL A 614 -39.31 -29.18 63.16
C VAL A 614 -38.73 -27.79 63.45
N GLY A 615 -39.18 -26.75 62.73
CA GLY A 615 -38.67 -25.39 62.89
C GLY A 615 -38.65 -24.60 61.59
N SER A 616 -38.11 -23.38 61.60
CA SER A 616 -37.94 -22.57 60.39
C SER A 616 -36.48 -22.59 59.92
N LEU A 617 -36.26 -23.04 58.69
CA LEU A 617 -35.00 -22.88 57.97
C LEU A 617 -34.97 -21.46 57.39
N VAL A 618 -33.90 -20.72 57.67
CA VAL A 618 -33.67 -19.37 57.16
C VAL A 618 -32.42 -19.43 56.30
N VAL A 619 -32.54 -19.20 54.98
CA VAL A 619 -31.39 -19.12 54.07
C VAL A 619 -31.01 -17.65 53.88
N PRO A 620 -29.91 -17.16 54.49
CA PRO A 620 -29.49 -15.77 54.37
C PRO A 620 -29.11 -15.41 52.93
N PHE A 621 -29.31 -14.14 52.56
CA PHE A 621 -28.80 -13.61 51.30
C PHE A 621 -27.28 -13.80 51.22
N GLY A 622 -26.78 -14.30 50.08
CA GLY A 622 -25.36 -14.52 49.85
C GLY A 622 -24.75 -15.71 50.62
N VAL A 623 -25.57 -16.64 51.13
CA VAL A 623 -25.11 -17.91 51.70
C VAL A 623 -25.52 -19.05 50.75
N ASP A 624 -24.62 -20.01 50.52
CA ASP A 624 -24.93 -21.22 49.75
C ASP A 624 -26.14 -21.94 50.39
N PRO A 625 -27.28 -22.07 49.68
CA PRO A 625 -28.46 -22.70 50.25
C PRO A 625 -28.20 -24.12 50.72
N THR A 626 -27.31 -24.87 50.07
CA THR A 626 -26.95 -26.24 50.48
C THR A 626 -26.28 -26.25 51.84
N LYS A 627 -25.42 -25.26 52.12
CA LYS A 627 -24.76 -25.09 53.41
C LYS A 627 -25.77 -24.70 54.49
N ALA A 628 -26.66 -23.75 54.21
CA ALA A 628 -27.70 -23.33 55.16
C ALA A 628 -28.64 -24.50 55.53
N ILE A 629 -29.00 -25.34 54.56
CA ILE A 629 -29.79 -26.56 54.79
C ILE A 629 -29.02 -27.54 55.67
N LEU A 630 -27.74 -27.80 55.38
CA LEU A 630 -26.92 -28.72 56.18
C LEU A 630 -26.76 -28.24 57.62
N ASP A 631 -26.37 -26.98 57.82
CA ASP A 631 -26.21 -26.38 59.16
C ASP A 631 -27.52 -26.44 59.95
N TRP A 632 -28.66 -26.21 59.28
CA TRP A 632 -29.98 -26.31 59.91
C TRP A 632 -30.35 -27.76 60.25
N VAL A 633 -30.16 -28.71 59.34
CA VAL A 633 -30.39 -30.14 59.58
C VAL A 633 -29.53 -30.62 60.75
N GLU A 634 -28.25 -30.26 60.79
CA GLU A 634 -27.34 -30.56 61.91
C GLU A 634 -27.88 -29.99 63.24
N SER A 635 -28.34 -28.74 63.24
CA SER A 635 -28.90 -28.11 64.45
C SER A 635 -30.17 -28.80 64.97
N VAL A 636 -31.03 -29.30 64.06
CA VAL A 636 -32.25 -30.02 64.41
C VAL A 636 -31.93 -31.39 65.00
N ILE A 637 -30.94 -32.09 64.43
CA ILE A 637 -30.47 -33.38 64.94
C ILE A 637 -29.86 -33.21 66.33
N ALA A 638 -29.03 -32.17 66.53
CA ALA A 638 -28.44 -31.85 67.81
C ALA A 638 -29.50 -31.53 68.89
N ALA A 639 -30.65 -30.99 68.49
CA ALA A 639 -31.81 -30.77 69.36
C ALA A 639 -32.62 -32.04 69.68
N GLY A 640 -32.19 -33.21 69.18
CA GLY A 640 -32.78 -34.52 69.49
C GLY A 640 -33.95 -34.94 68.61
N SER A 641 -34.16 -34.28 67.47
CA SER A 641 -35.22 -34.67 66.52
C SER A 641 -34.72 -35.73 65.53
N ASP A 642 -35.15 -36.99 65.72
CA ASP A 642 -34.89 -38.11 64.79
C ASP A 642 -35.74 -38.03 63.48
N LEU A 643 -36.40 -36.89 63.21
CA LEU A 643 -37.45 -36.73 62.19
C LEU A 643 -36.96 -36.35 60.78
N ILE A 644 -35.69 -35.95 60.60
CA ILE A 644 -35.18 -35.59 59.27
C ILE A 644 -34.45 -36.78 58.64
N GLY A 645 -35.20 -37.62 57.94
CA GLY A 645 -34.62 -38.62 57.03
C GLY A 645 -34.11 -38.00 55.72
N ALA A 646 -33.33 -38.77 54.96
CA ALA A 646 -32.80 -38.38 53.65
C ALA A 646 -33.88 -37.83 52.69
N ASP A 647 -35.07 -38.43 52.68
CA ASP A 647 -36.20 -37.97 51.85
C ASP A 647 -36.71 -36.59 52.25
N THR A 648 -36.78 -36.30 53.56
CA THR A 648 -37.22 -35.00 54.07
C THR A 648 -36.18 -33.93 53.75
N ALA A 649 -34.89 -34.21 53.94
CA ALA A 649 -33.82 -33.30 53.59
C ALA A 649 -33.73 -33.04 52.07
N THR A 650 -33.98 -34.07 51.25
CA THR A 650 -34.05 -33.93 49.79
C THR A 650 -35.23 -33.05 49.38
N LYS A 651 -36.41 -33.21 49.98
CA LYS A 651 -37.58 -32.33 49.72
C LYS A 651 -37.34 -30.88 50.17
N ILE A 652 -36.66 -30.69 51.30
CA ILE A 652 -36.27 -29.35 51.78
C ILE A 652 -35.28 -28.72 50.79
N TYR A 653 -34.30 -29.49 50.34
CA TYR A 653 -33.35 -29.07 49.30
C TYR A 653 -34.07 -28.71 48.00
N GLU A 654 -34.90 -29.58 47.43
CA GLU A 654 -35.66 -29.29 46.22
C GLU A 654 -36.54 -28.03 46.36
N ASN A 655 -37.20 -27.85 47.51
CA ASN A 655 -38.04 -26.68 47.76
C ASN A 655 -37.21 -25.38 47.83
N VAL A 656 -36.11 -25.38 48.58
CA VAL A 656 -35.21 -24.24 48.67
C VAL A 656 -34.56 -23.97 47.30
N CYS A 657 -34.10 -25.00 46.60
CA CYS A 657 -33.43 -24.90 45.31
C CYS A 657 -34.37 -24.51 44.16
N SER A 658 -35.69 -24.70 44.34
CA SER A 658 -36.70 -24.17 43.42
C SER A 658 -36.91 -22.64 43.57
N ARG A 659 -36.51 -22.08 44.71
CA ARG A 659 -36.66 -20.66 45.06
C ARG A 659 -35.35 -19.87 45.00
N VAL A 660 -34.22 -20.54 45.23
CA VAL A 660 -32.86 -19.98 45.26
C VAL A 660 -31.93 -20.90 44.49
N ARG A 661 -30.96 -20.37 43.75
CA ARG A 661 -30.00 -21.20 43.01
C ARG A 661 -29.07 -21.93 44.00
N CYS A 662 -29.12 -23.26 44.01
CA CYS A 662 -28.20 -24.11 44.76
C CYS A 662 -27.00 -24.48 43.91
N TYR A 663 -25.81 -24.35 44.47
CA TYR A 663 -24.55 -24.55 43.75
C TYR A 663 -23.95 -25.94 43.95
N ARG A 664 -24.36 -26.66 45.00
CA ARG A 664 -23.85 -27.99 45.36
C ARG A 664 -24.99 -28.95 45.63
N PRO A 665 -24.95 -30.20 45.12
CA PRO A 665 -25.92 -31.21 45.47
C PRO A 665 -25.87 -31.51 46.98
N LEU A 666 -27.04 -31.70 47.59
CA LEU A 666 -27.12 -32.19 48.98
C LEU A 666 -26.71 -33.66 49.01
N ASP A 667 -25.59 -33.97 49.67
CA ASP A 667 -25.17 -35.35 49.88
C ASP A 667 -25.91 -35.98 51.06
N VAL A 668 -26.98 -36.71 50.74
CA VAL A 668 -27.78 -37.49 51.70
C VAL A 668 -27.35 -38.95 51.81
N THR A 669 -26.18 -39.31 51.27
CA THR A 669 -25.74 -40.72 51.28
C THR A 669 -25.35 -41.17 52.69
N PRO A 670 -25.79 -42.38 53.13
CA PRO A 670 -25.34 -42.96 54.39
C PRO A 670 -23.81 -43.09 54.41
N TYR A 671 -23.19 -42.70 55.52
CA TYR A 671 -21.77 -42.97 55.71
C TYR A 671 -21.57 -44.45 55.99
N GLN A 672 -20.71 -45.11 55.22
CA GLN A 672 -20.38 -46.51 55.40
C GLN A 672 -18.89 -46.65 55.74
N LEU A 673 -18.60 -47.42 56.79
CA LEU A 673 -17.25 -47.78 57.19
C LEU A 673 -17.15 -49.30 57.21
N GLU A 674 -16.38 -49.86 56.28
CA GLU A 674 -16.08 -51.29 56.26
C GLU A 674 -14.95 -51.61 57.24
N LEU A 675 -15.23 -52.46 58.23
CA LEU A 675 -14.25 -52.92 59.20
C LEU A 675 -13.91 -54.37 58.89
N ALA A 676 -12.65 -54.60 58.49
CA ALA A 676 -12.17 -55.90 58.06
C ALA A 676 -12.46 -56.97 59.12
N ASN A 677 -13.14 -58.06 58.71
CA ASN A 677 -13.53 -59.20 59.54
C ASN A 677 -14.60 -58.94 60.61
N ILE A 678 -15.15 -57.72 60.71
CA ILE A 678 -16.20 -57.36 61.66
C ILE A 678 -17.54 -57.11 60.95
N GLY A 679 -17.53 -56.33 59.86
CA GLY A 679 -18.72 -55.97 59.09
C GLY A 679 -18.73 -54.49 58.66
N THR A 680 -19.83 -54.04 58.05
CA THR A 680 -19.99 -52.67 57.59
C THR A 680 -20.83 -51.86 58.58
N LEU A 681 -20.22 -50.85 59.21
CA LEU A 681 -20.94 -49.84 59.97
C LEU A 681 -21.64 -48.91 58.98
N THR A 682 -22.96 -48.76 59.09
CA THR A 682 -23.72 -47.77 58.34
C THR A 682 -24.27 -46.72 59.28
N VAL A 683 -23.94 -45.44 59.03
CA VAL A 683 -24.52 -44.28 59.70
C VAL A 683 -25.49 -43.62 58.72
N PRO A 684 -26.82 -43.82 58.89
CA PRO A 684 -27.81 -43.17 58.04
C PRO A 684 -27.69 -41.64 58.07
N PHE A 685 -28.06 -40.98 56.97
CA PHE A 685 -28.17 -39.53 56.96
C PHE A 685 -29.17 -39.07 58.02
N GLY A 686 -28.74 -38.15 58.87
CA GLY A 686 -29.53 -37.64 60.00
C GLY A 686 -29.43 -38.46 61.30
N ALA A 687 -28.76 -39.61 61.30
CA ALA A 687 -28.57 -40.38 62.52
C ALA A 687 -27.39 -39.85 63.35
N GLU A 688 -27.55 -39.81 64.67
CA GLU A 688 -26.43 -39.51 65.58
C GLU A 688 -25.37 -40.62 65.47
N PRO A 689 -24.14 -40.31 65.01
CA PRO A 689 -23.16 -41.34 64.69
C PRO A 689 -22.79 -42.21 65.90
N VAL A 690 -22.82 -41.64 67.11
CA VAL A 690 -22.56 -42.37 68.35
C VAL A 690 -23.55 -43.50 68.59
N LYS A 691 -24.85 -43.29 68.29
CA LYS A 691 -25.89 -44.32 68.43
C LYS A 691 -25.68 -45.46 67.42
N ALA A 692 -25.33 -45.11 66.18
CA ALA A 692 -25.08 -46.07 65.12
C ALA A 692 -23.84 -46.94 65.40
N VAL A 693 -22.74 -46.33 65.87
CA VAL A 693 -21.54 -47.05 66.31
C VAL A 693 -21.86 -47.96 67.49
N ASN A 694 -22.55 -47.47 68.51
CA ASN A 694 -22.89 -48.30 69.67
C ASN A 694 -23.73 -49.52 69.27
N ARG A 695 -24.75 -49.31 68.41
CA ARG A 695 -25.57 -50.42 67.91
C ARG A 695 -24.74 -51.45 67.13
N PHE A 696 -23.85 -50.99 66.25
CA PHE A 696 -22.96 -51.86 65.50
C PHE A 696 -22.02 -52.67 66.40
N LEU A 697 -21.45 -52.06 67.44
CA LEU A 697 -20.57 -52.76 68.38
C LEU A 697 -21.32 -53.85 69.16
N LEU A 698 -22.58 -53.60 69.53
CA LEU A 698 -23.46 -54.58 70.17
C LEU A 698 -23.78 -55.75 69.23
N ASP A 699 -24.11 -55.45 67.96
CA ASP A 699 -24.42 -56.47 66.95
C ASP A 699 -23.17 -57.31 66.60
N ALA A 700 -21.99 -56.68 66.48
CA ALA A 700 -20.72 -57.38 66.27
C ALA A 700 -20.39 -58.32 67.44
N ARG A 701 -20.62 -57.88 68.67
CA ARG A 701 -20.41 -58.72 69.87
C ARG A 701 -21.38 -59.90 69.93
N ALA A 702 -22.65 -59.67 69.57
CA ALA A 702 -23.64 -60.74 69.48
C ALA A 702 -23.25 -61.80 68.44
N ALA A 703 -22.53 -61.40 67.38
CA ALA A 703 -21.96 -62.30 66.38
C ALA A 703 -20.64 -62.99 66.81
N GLY A 704 -20.20 -62.80 68.06
CA GLY A 704 -18.99 -63.41 68.61
C GLY A 704 -17.69 -62.65 68.31
N GLN A 705 -17.77 -61.44 67.76
CA GLN A 705 -16.59 -60.60 67.52
C GLN A 705 -16.17 -59.90 68.82
N ALA A 706 -14.88 -59.98 69.16
CA ALA A 706 -14.32 -59.31 70.34
C ALA A 706 -13.73 -57.96 69.94
N ILE A 707 -14.52 -56.88 70.09
CA ILE A 707 -14.04 -55.50 69.91
C ILE A 707 -13.71 -54.94 71.29
N GLY A 708 -12.42 -54.69 71.55
CA GLY A 708 -11.97 -54.06 72.79
C GLY A 708 -12.30 -52.57 72.84
N ALA A 709 -12.11 -51.95 74.01
CA ALA A 709 -12.35 -50.52 74.21
C ALA A 709 -11.56 -49.64 73.23
N GLU A 710 -10.28 -49.97 73.00
CA GLU A 710 -9.43 -49.26 72.02
C GLU A 710 -9.96 -49.37 70.58
N GLY A 711 -10.50 -50.53 70.20
CA GLY A 711 -11.13 -50.71 68.90
C GLY A 711 -12.43 -49.92 68.76
N ALA A 712 -13.21 -49.82 69.83
CA ALA A 712 -14.40 -48.96 69.87
C ALA A 712 -14.02 -47.49 69.74
N ASP A 713 -13.00 -47.01 70.47
CA ASP A 713 -12.49 -45.64 70.40
C ASP A 713 -12.05 -45.27 68.98
N GLN A 714 -11.30 -46.15 68.31
CA GLN A 714 -10.87 -45.93 66.92
C GLN A 714 -12.05 -45.84 65.96
N ILE A 715 -13.08 -46.68 66.13
CA ILE A 715 -14.29 -46.62 65.30
C ILE A 715 -15.04 -45.30 65.56
N PHE A 716 -15.17 -44.87 66.82
CA PHE A 716 -15.76 -43.57 67.13
C PHE A 716 -14.95 -42.43 66.53
N GLU A 717 -13.62 -42.44 66.64
CA GLU A 717 -12.76 -41.38 66.09
C GLU A 717 -12.91 -41.27 64.57
N LEU A 718 -12.86 -42.40 63.85
CA LEU A 718 -13.01 -42.43 62.38
C LEU A 718 -14.37 -41.92 61.93
N VAL A 719 -15.43 -42.33 62.63
CA VAL A 719 -16.80 -41.92 62.33
C VAL A 719 -17.02 -40.46 62.69
N CYS A 720 -16.54 -40.02 63.86
CA CYS A 720 -16.70 -38.65 64.35
C CYS A 720 -15.83 -37.64 63.58
N ALA A 721 -14.70 -38.07 62.99
CA ALA A 721 -13.91 -37.27 62.07
C ALA A 721 -14.64 -37.07 60.72
N SER A 722 -15.42 -38.07 60.28
CA SER A 722 -16.15 -38.05 59.01
C SER A 722 -17.55 -37.43 59.13
N ARG A 723 -18.19 -37.54 60.30
CA ARG A 723 -19.53 -37.03 60.62
C ARG A 723 -19.50 -36.43 62.02
N ARG A 724 -19.92 -35.17 62.19
CA ARG A 724 -19.92 -34.52 63.51
C ARG A 724 -20.72 -35.34 64.53
N CYS A 725 -20.07 -35.78 65.60
CA CYS A 725 -20.70 -36.42 66.75
C CYS A 725 -21.12 -35.35 67.75
N HIS A 726 -22.39 -35.38 68.17
CA HIS A 726 -22.93 -34.41 69.13
C HIS A 726 -22.95 -34.97 70.55
N LEU A 727 -23.01 -36.30 70.70
CA LEU A 727 -22.92 -36.95 72.00
C LEU A 727 -21.46 -37.20 72.40
N PRO A 728 -21.08 -36.94 73.67
CA PRO A 728 -19.76 -37.29 74.16
C PRO A 728 -19.58 -38.81 74.12
N VAL A 729 -18.50 -39.26 73.49
CA VAL A 729 -18.10 -40.66 73.47
C VAL A 729 -17.48 -40.99 74.84
N ASN A 730 -18.14 -41.84 75.62
CA ASN A 730 -17.59 -42.34 76.88
C ASN A 730 -17.42 -43.85 76.81
N THR A 731 -16.18 -44.29 76.56
CA THR A 731 -15.77 -45.71 76.55
C THR A 731 -15.19 -46.16 77.89
N SER A 732 -15.19 -45.30 78.91
CA SER A 732 -14.73 -45.66 80.25
C SER A 732 -15.66 -46.72 80.87
N PRO A 733 -15.12 -47.67 81.65
CA PRO A 733 -15.94 -48.63 82.39
C PRO A 733 -16.97 -47.91 83.26
N VAL A 734 -18.22 -48.35 83.19
CA VAL A 734 -19.25 -47.85 84.11
C VAL A 734 -19.13 -48.64 85.40
N VAL A 735 -18.68 -47.96 86.45
CA VAL A 735 -18.52 -48.54 87.78
C VAL A 735 -19.78 -48.28 88.59
N VAL A 736 -20.59 -49.30 88.79
CA VAL A 736 -21.76 -49.25 89.67
C VAL A 736 -21.30 -49.57 91.09
N ASN A 737 -21.48 -48.64 92.01
CA ASN A 737 -21.16 -48.87 93.42
C ASN A 737 -22.23 -49.79 94.03
N VAL A 738 -21.80 -50.94 94.54
CA VAL A 738 -22.69 -51.95 95.14
C VAL A 738 -22.42 -52.15 96.64
N THR A 739 -21.65 -51.24 97.27
CA THR A 739 -21.43 -51.22 98.73
C THR A 739 -22.73 -51.16 99.54
N ALA A 740 -23.77 -50.53 98.99
CA ALA A 740 -25.08 -50.41 99.62
C ALA A 740 -25.75 -51.77 99.92
N PHE A 741 -25.30 -52.86 99.30
CA PHE A 741 -25.85 -54.20 99.46
C PHE A 741 -25.10 -55.04 100.52
N GLY A 742 -24.04 -54.50 101.14
CA GLY A 742 -23.40 -55.12 102.32
C GLY A 742 -22.60 -56.40 102.06
N PHE A 743 -22.20 -56.66 100.81
CA PHE A 743 -21.25 -57.73 100.48
C PHE A 743 -19.86 -57.31 101.02
N GLY A 744 -19.21 -58.12 101.87
CA GLY A 744 -17.98 -57.71 102.57
C GLY A 744 -16.82 -57.20 101.68
N GLU A 745 -15.72 -56.76 102.30
CA GLU A 745 -14.56 -56.13 101.63
C GLU A 745 -14.14 -56.87 100.33
N GLY A 746 -14.07 -56.14 99.21
CA GLY A 746 -13.66 -56.66 97.91
C GLY A 746 -14.77 -56.83 96.87
N PHE A 747 -16.04 -56.53 97.21
CA PHE A 747 -17.18 -56.55 96.29
C PHE A 747 -17.82 -55.17 96.09
N ASP A 748 -17.10 -54.10 96.38
CA ASP A 748 -17.64 -52.73 96.48
C ASP A 748 -18.15 -52.15 95.15
N THR A 749 -17.71 -52.71 94.02
CA THR A 749 -18.03 -52.16 92.69
C THR A 749 -18.29 -53.24 91.65
N LEU A 750 -19.36 -53.05 90.87
CA LEU A 750 -19.65 -53.76 89.63
C LEU A 750 -19.14 -52.92 88.45
N SER A 751 -18.03 -53.33 87.85
CA SER A 751 -17.48 -52.65 86.66
C SER A 751 -18.07 -53.28 85.40
N ILE A 752 -18.78 -52.49 84.60
CA ILE A 752 -19.34 -52.86 83.30
C ILE A 752 -18.46 -52.22 82.23
N LEU A 753 -17.72 -53.04 81.50
CA LEU A 753 -16.88 -52.51 80.42
C LEU A 753 -17.75 -52.05 79.25
N PHE A 754 -17.22 -51.13 78.45
CA PHE A 754 -17.92 -50.62 77.28
C PHE A 754 -18.36 -51.77 76.35
N GLY A 755 -19.64 -51.75 75.96
CA GLY A 755 -20.27 -52.78 75.14
C GLY A 755 -20.61 -54.09 75.87
N GLU A 756 -20.36 -54.22 77.18
CA GLU A 756 -20.83 -55.36 77.97
C GLU A 756 -22.31 -55.24 78.27
N GLU A 757 -23.05 -56.34 78.15
CA GLU A 757 -24.45 -56.38 78.56
C GLU A 757 -24.52 -56.43 80.08
N PRO A 758 -25.15 -55.45 80.76
CA PRO A 758 -25.21 -55.40 82.21
C PRO A 758 -25.77 -56.67 82.85
N ALA A 759 -26.73 -57.34 82.20
CA ALA A 759 -27.29 -58.60 82.68
C ALA A 759 -26.23 -59.71 82.81
N ASP A 760 -25.35 -59.82 81.82
CA ASP A 760 -24.32 -60.86 81.76
C ASP A 760 -23.22 -60.58 82.81
N VAL A 761 -22.82 -59.31 82.94
CA VAL A 761 -21.82 -58.85 83.93
C VAL A 761 -22.33 -59.03 85.36
N LEU A 762 -23.58 -58.67 85.60
CA LEU A 762 -24.24 -58.83 86.89
C LEU A 762 -24.40 -60.31 87.25
N ARG A 763 -24.80 -61.18 86.31
CA ARG A 763 -24.88 -62.63 86.57
C ARG A 763 -23.52 -63.22 86.95
N ALA A 764 -22.45 -62.79 86.28
CA ALA A 764 -21.09 -63.20 86.63
C ALA A 764 -20.66 -62.64 88.01
N PHE A 765 -21.06 -61.42 88.35
CA PHE A 765 -20.82 -60.82 89.66
C PHE A 765 -21.54 -61.54 90.80
N ILE A 766 -22.83 -61.86 90.63
CA ILE A 766 -23.63 -62.63 91.60
C ILE A 766 -22.97 -63.99 91.86
N SER A 767 -22.58 -64.68 90.78
CA SER A 767 -21.88 -65.98 90.87
C SER A 767 -20.58 -65.88 91.68
N ARG A 768 -19.77 -64.81 91.49
CA ARG A 768 -18.56 -64.57 92.28
C ARG A 768 -18.86 -64.24 93.75
N THR A 769 -19.89 -63.44 93.99
CA THR A 769 -20.28 -63.01 95.34
C THR A 769 -20.76 -64.18 96.19
N LEU A 770 -21.58 -65.07 95.61
CA LEU A 770 -22.03 -66.30 96.26
C LEU A 770 -20.84 -67.21 96.62
N ARG A 771 -19.81 -67.31 95.76
CA ARG A 771 -18.61 -68.11 96.05
C ARG A 771 -17.85 -67.63 97.28
N ALA A 772 -17.75 -66.31 97.47
CA ALA A 772 -17.11 -65.72 98.65
C ALA A 772 -17.89 -65.96 99.96
N GLY A 773 -19.06 -66.61 99.90
CA GLY A 773 -19.87 -66.93 101.09
C GLY A 773 -20.88 -65.83 101.43
N ASN A 774 -20.98 -64.78 100.63
CA ASN A 774 -21.99 -63.75 100.76
C ASN A 774 -23.33 -64.25 100.19
N THR A 775 -24.44 -63.84 100.79
CA THR A 775 -25.79 -64.08 100.26
C THR A 775 -26.17 -62.92 99.34
N VAL A 776 -26.71 -63.23 98.16
CA VAL A 776 -27.29 -62.22 97.26
C VAL A 776 -28.76 -62.57 97.09
N THR A 777 -29.65 -61.66 97.48
CA THR A 777 -31.09 -61.88 97.32
C THR A 777 -31.54 -61.53 95.90
N TYR A 778 -32.73 -62.02 95.53
CA TYR A 778 -33.41 -61.61 94.31
C TYR A 778 -33.58 -60.08 94.23
N ASP A 779 -33.94 -59.44 95.34
CA ASP A 779 -34.14 -57.99 95.41
C ASP A 779 -32.82 -57.22 95.21
N ASP A 780 -31.72 -57.71 95.78
CA ASP A 780 -30.39 -57.13 95.56
C ASP A 780 -29.99 -57.24 94.08
N SER A 781 -30.24 -58.39 93.47
CA SER A 781 -29.96 -58.64 92.05
C SER A 781 -30.77 -57.70 91.15
N ARG A 782 -32.05 -57.50 91.47
CA ARG A 782 -32.91 -56.57 90.72
C ARG A 782 -32.49 -55.12 90.91
N ALA A 783 -32.12 -54.71 92.12
CA ALA A 783 -31.67 -53.35 92.41
C ALA A 783 -30.30 -53.04 91.78
N MET A 784 -29.38 -54.01 91.77
CA MET A 784 -28.12 -53.91 91.03
C MET A 784 -28.37 -53.79 89.53
N MET A 785 -29.32 -54.57 88.97
CA MET A 785 -29.68 -54.47 87.56
C MET A 785 -30.29 -53.11 87.24
N GLN A 786 -31.21 -52.60 88.06
CA GLN A 786 -31.79 -51.27 87.87
C GLN A 786 -30.73 -50.16 87.93
N SER A 787 -29.78 -50.26 88.86
CA SER A 787 -28.68 -49.30 88.98
C SER A 787 -27.73 -49.36 87.78
N ALA A 788 -27.44 -50.57 87.29
CA ALA A 788 -26.65 -50.79 86.09
C ALA A 788 -27.37 -50.28 84.83
N CYS A 789 -28.67 -50.56 84.70
CA CYS A 789 -29.48 -50.12 83.56
C CYS A 789 -29.76 -48.61 83.54
N ALA A 790 -29.72 -47.96 84.71
CA ALA A 790 -29.77 -46.51 84.80
C ALA A 790 -28.48 -45.85 84.29
N ALA A 791 -27.35 -46.56 84.39
CA ALA A 791 -26.03 -46.06 83.98
C ALA A 791 -25.62 -46.51 82.57
N VAL A 792 -26.09 -47.67 82.10
CA VAL A 792 -25.81 -48.26 80.77
C VAL A 792 -27.10 -48.82 80.19
N ALA A 793 -27.34 -48.65 78.89
CA ALA A 793 -28.51 -49.24 78.24
C ALA A 793 -28.49 -50.79 78.34
N CYS A 794 -29.50 -51.37 78.99
CA CYS A 794 -29.67 -52.82 79.09
C CYS A 794 -30.48 -53.35 77.90
N LEU A 795 -29.94 -54.33 77.19
CA LEU A 795 -30.60 -54.96 76.05
C LEU A 795 -31.22 -56.31 76.42
N LYS A 796 -30.75 -56.94 77.50
CA LYS A 796 -31.28 -58.20 78.02
C LYS A 796 -31.91 -58.00 79.39
N ALA A 797 -33.04 -58.65 79.61
CA ALA A 797 -33.56 -58.81 80.95
C ALA A 797 -32.63 -59.74 81.75
N LEU A 798 -32.39 -59.42 83.03
CA LEU A 798 -31.66 -60.31 83.92
C LEU A 798 -32.49 -61.57 84.18
N ASP A 799 -32.09 -62.68 83.59
CA ASP A 799 -32.71 -63.98 83.85
C ASP A 799 -32.21 -64.56 85.17
N LEU A 800 -33.03 -64.38 86.21
CA LEU A 800 -32.82 -64.89 87.56
C LEU A 800 -33.51 -66.24 87.80
N SER A 801 -34.02 -66.89 86.75
CA SER A 801 -34.74 -68.15 86.87
C SER A 801 -33.84 -69.21 87.51
N PRO A 802 -34.38 -70.04 88.44
CA PRO A 802 -33.59 -71.10 89.06
C PRO A 802 -33.14 -72.10 88.01
N ILE A 803 -31.94 -72.62 88.18
CA ILE A 803 -31.41 -73.61 87.24
C ILE A 803 -31.99 -74.96 87.60
N THR A 804 -32.76 -75.51 86.66
CA THR A 804 -33.34 -76.83 86.79
C THR A 804 -32.49 -77.84 86.02
N LEU A 805 -32.18 -78.96 86.66
CA LEU A 805 -31.53 -80.11 86.05
C LEU A 805 -32.32 -81.37 86.41
N GLU A 806 -32.97 -81.97 85.42
CA GLU A 806 -33.57 -83.29 85.55
C GLU A 806 -32.50 -84.35 85.79
N VAL A 807 -32.61 -85.08 86.90
CA VAL A 807 -31.77 -86.22 87.24
C VAL A 807 -32.61 -87.48 87.08
N ALA A 808 -32.28 -88.29 86.08
CA ALA A 808 -33.02 -89.50 85.74
C ALA A 808 -33.29 -90.36 86.98
N SER A 809 -34.56 -90.70 87.21
CA SER A 809 -35.06 -91.52 88.32
C SER A 809 -35.04 -90.89 89.73
N TYR A 810 -34.56 -89.66 89.90
CA TYR A 810 -34.48 -88.98 91.22
C TYR A 810 -35.19 -87.62 91.27
N GLY A 811 -35.68 -87.11 90.13
CA GLY A 811 -36.41 -85.83 90.05
C GLY A 811 -35.53 -84.68 89.57
N THR A 812 -36.01 -83.45 89.72
CA THR A 812 -35.31 -82.25 89.25
C THR A 812 -34.55 -81.57 90.38
N VAL A 813 -33.25 -81.38 90.18
CA VAL A 813 -32.42 -80.49 91.02
C VAL A 813 -32.77 -79.06 90.62
N VAL A 814 -33.30 -78.31 91.59
CA VAL A 814 -33.54 -76.87 91.43
C VAL A 814 -32.43 -76.16 92.19
N VAL A 815 -31.66 -75.32 91.50
CA VAL A 815 -30.65 -74.45 92.09
C VAL A 815 -31.19 -73.03 92.06
N PRO A 816 -31.77 -72.54 93.18
CA PRO A 816 -32.12 -71.13 93.32
C PRO A 816 -30.89 -70.26 93.09
N ILE A 817 -31.10 -69.06 92.54
CA ILE A 817 -30.00 -68.13 92.30
C ILE A 817 -29.26 -67.73 93.59
N GLU A 818 -29.92 -67.81 94.74
CA GLU A 818 -29.39 -67.46 96.06
C GLU A 818 -28.58 -68.59 96.71
N MET A 819 -28.57 -69.80 96.10
CA MET A 819 -27.96 -70.98 96.67
C MET A 819 -26.72 -71.40 95.90
N LYS A 820 -25.64 -71.77 96.60
CA LYS A 820 -24.46 -72.33 95.95
C LYS A 820 -24.86 -73.64 95.23
N PRO A 821 -24.37 -73.87 94.00
CA PRO A 821 -24.68 -75.10 93.26
C PRO A 821 -24.38 -76.36 94.06
N ARG A 822 -23.24 -76.37 94.77
CA ARG A 822 -22.85 -77.45 95.68
C ARG A 822 -23.91 -77.71 96.75
N ASP A 823 -24.41 -76.66 97.40
CA ASP A 823 -25.35 -76.79 98.51
C ASP A 823 -26.71 -77.30 98.01
N ALA A 824 -27.17 -76.83 96.85
CA ALA A 824 -28.38 -77.34 96.21
C ALA A 824 -28.25 -78.82 95.84
N VAL A 825 -27.10 -79.22 95.27
CA VAL A 825 -26.83 -80.61 94.90
C VAL A 825 -26.70 -81.50 96.14
N VAL A 826 -26.03 -81.04 97.20
CA VAL A 826 -25.91 -81.78 98.47
C VAL A 826 -27.28 -81.91 99.14
N ALA A 827 -28.10 -80.86 99.18
CA ALA A 827 -29.45 -80.92 99.73
C ALA A 827 -30.34 -81.90 98.95
N PHE A 828 -30.28 -81.86 97.62
CA PHE A 828 -30.96 -82.82 96.76
C PHE A 828 -30.46 -84.25 96.99
N GLY A 829 -29.13 -84.41 97.15
CA GLY A 829 -28.48 -85.67 97.46
C GLY A 829 -28.91 -86.28 98.77
N ASN A 830 -28.94 -85.48 99.84
CA ASN A 830 -29.38 -85.90 101.17
C ASN A 830 -30.84 -86.33 101.15
N THR A 831 -31.69 -85.60 100.41
CA THR A 831 -33.12 -85.93 100.26
C THR A 831 -33.34 -87.29 99.59
N HIS A 832 -32.50 -87.66 98.62
CA HIS A 832 -32.63 -88.90 97.85
C HIS A 832 -31.59 -89.97 98.23
N SER A 833 -30.82 -89.75 99.30
CA SER A 833 -29.74 -90.65 99.76
C SER A 833 -28.74 -91.04 98.66
N LEU A 834 -28.35 -90.09 97.80
CA LEU A 834 -27.46 -90.34 96.67
C LEU A 834 -26.01 -90.56 97.10
N ALA A 835 -25.34 -91.51 96.45
CA ALA A 835 -23.91 -91.73 96.65
C ALA A 835 -23.07 -90.57 96.08
N MET A 836 -21.93 -90.29 96.71
CA MET A 836 -21.04 -89.17 96.34
C MET A 836 -20.68 -89.07 94.84
N PRO A 837 -20.41 -90.16 94.11
CA PRO A 837 -20.12 -90.07 92.67
C PRO A 837 -21.27 -89.50 91.84
N VAL A 838 -22.51 -89.79 92.23
CA VAL A 838 -23.72 -89.27 91.57
C VAL A 838 -23.86 -87.77 91.86
N LEU A 839 -23.59 -87.35 93.10
CA LEU A 839 -23.60 -85.93 93.46
C LEU A 839 -22.56 -85.13 92.68
N GLN A 840 -21.38 -85.70 92.45
CA GLN A 840 -20.34 -85.05 91.66
C GLN A 840 -20.74 -84.89 90.20
N GLN A 841 -21.38 -85.89 89.59
CA GLN A 841 -21.90 -85.78 88.22
C GLN A 841 -23.01 -84.74 88.09
N ILE A 842 -23.96 -84.71 89.04
CA ILE A 842 -25.01 -83.70 89.07
C ILE A 842 -24.39 -82.30 89.20
N LEU A 843 -23.41 -82.13 90.10
CA LEU A 843 -22.72 -80.86 90.27
C LEU A 843 -22.03 -80.42 88.97
N THR A 844 -21.30 -81.31 88.29
CA THR A 844 -20.67 -81.01 86.99
C THR A 844 -21.70 -80.58 85.94
N ALA A 845 -22.86 -81.25 85.87
CA ALA A 845 -23.91 -80.92 84.91
C ALA A 845 -24.62 -79.59 85.23
N VAL A 846 -24.90 -79.30 86.50
CA VAL A 846 -25.37 -77.97 86.95
C VAL A 846 -24.35 -76.90 86.56
N CYS A 847 -23.07 -77.20 86.74
CA CYS A 847 -21.99 -76.26 86.49
C CYS A 847 -21.72 -75.96 85.02
N ALA A 848 -21.96 -76.92 84.13
CA ALA A 848 -21.96 -76.68 82.69
C ALA A 848 -23.03 -75.65 82.28
N ARG A 849 -24.15 -75.55 83.00
CA ARG A 849 -25.24 -74.60 82.70
C ARG A 849 -25.03 -73.20 83.26
N MET A 850 -24.22 -73.03 84.30
CA MET A 850 -24.00 -71.73 84.95
C MET A 850 -22.56 -71.24 85.01
N LYS A 851 -21.64 -71.95 84.33
CA LYS A 851 -20.20 -71.69 84.36
C LYS A 851 -19.68 -71.58 85.79
N CYS A 852 -19.72 -72.69 86.52
CA CYS A 852 -18.91 -72.77 87.74
C CYS A 852 -17.43 -72.73 87.34
N ALA A 853 -16.61 -71.90 88.00
CA ALA A 853 -15.16 -72.01 87.82
C ALA A 853 -14.68 -73.23 88.60
N ASP A 854 -13.59 -73.85 88.12
CA ASP A 854 -13.01 -75.09 88.59
C ASP A 854 -13.11 -75.25 90.11
N TYR A 855 -13.90 -76.24 90.54
CA TYR A 855 -14.01 -76.63 91.95
C TYR A 855 -12.84 -77.56 92.28
N GLU A 856 -11.93 -77.13 93.15
CA GLU A 856 -11.19 -78.07 94.02
C GLU A 856 -12.07 -78.47 95.22
#